data_AF-A0A7X8BZR6-F1
#
_entry.id   AF-A0A7X8BZR6-F1
#
_cell.length_a   1.000
_cell.length_b   1.000
_cell.length_c   1.000
_cell.angle_alpha   90.00
_cell.angle_beta   90.00
_cell.angle_gamma   90.00
#
_symmetry.space_group_name_H-M   'P 1'
#
loop_
_entity.id
_entity.type
_entity.pdbx_description
1 polymer ?
#
loop_
_entity_poly.entity_id
_entity_poly.type
_entity_poly.pdbx_seq_one_letter_code
_entity_poly.pdbx_strand_id
1 'polypeptide(L)'
;MLKIISCRILMQLALFILVSYAALSKPISLEEAKEIAMQHNLQMNKYSTELQDPSAYRLIASSHDIFSNSTKNPTFYIYNFPQKGWVIVAGDDIARPILAYSKDASYSLENIPDNAKYWLEIYDNAISEAIKQGAPQSEKIANEWLIARNPKKRNSLLDEIVPPLIKTNWSQDSPYNDLCPYDEDEEKRTYTGCVATSMAQIMKYWNFPVSGIGKKTYTHYKYGALYADFENTTYDWDNMTNIYNHNSTAAQKTAVATLMYHCGVALSMDYGAVVGSFACSQHIATSLINYFMYDTNVRIISRYKYDDNTWTDILKENLDNNQPIEYSGRDNYYNAGHSFVCDGYDTDGRFHFNLGRNGNSNGYYYIDNITNLKLNLKQNAIVNIKPIKELYSQVALLKPLELKQEVVYQNSSIKINANIVNNSSESFSGSLSLRLFDAENNFLITIAEQEIDELESNQPIEITFETNPLFNTSVGKYYVKLYYKHDISHKWLLSSGNNKLKIDVQKPLSSESKLSLYSLPTLSAYQIDKEKDSTLKVTASFINTSKENFAGIISASIYDEKGTIIKELASYNITEAVAPNNQIKDIEFFNTILDLDYGIYFIGFSSKDEEGKFAFINTNNFISFIKFEIVPPELITDSQLKKWISDNKKQLFGIIINEAGGITGTTKNLEALSKIENLDCTNSKLVSIDELIQHMPNLKTLRCYRNSLIELDVSKNTRLEKLDCSENRISNLDLSKNIKLEKLDCYNNQLSNLALSKNTELTYLKCNNNKLTNLDISRNIKLKELYCWSNQLNKLDISKNIEIMYLNCTYNQLINLDVSKNIELKELHCYSNQLTNLDLSENIKLEKLDCYNNQLNKVDISKNTELTYLKCNNNKLTNLDISRNIKLKELDCYNNQLTNLQLSKNIELTLLNCDYNQLTNLDISKNIKLEKLDCYNNQLNKLDVSKNIKLKTLFCNNNTLNSLDISPLPNLLGLNCCNQAEGFILYLTNKQKNKFSVANYCNAILEEKDGNICEIEWLDIYPNPTTGKFFIESKFFSDEIKILNLAGEILYRTILNDEKTEIDISNLPAGVYLVITKGKIGKVVKN
;
A
#
# COMPACT_ATOMS: atom_id res chain seq x y z
N MET A 1 -51.84 9.44 59.16
CA MET A 1 -50.96 10.24 58.28
C MET A 1 -49.49 9.89 58.55
N LEU A 2 -49.14 8.60 58.48
CA LEU A 2 -47.80 8.07 58.83
C LEU A 2 -47.47 6.77 58.05
N LYS A 3 -48.21 6.48 56.96
CA LYS A 3 -48.05 5.28 56.13
C LYS A 3 -47.80 5.54 54.64
N ILE A 4 -47.71 6.81 54.22
CA ILE A 4 -47.49 7.20 52.81
C ILE A 4 -46.09 7.80 52.59
N ILE A 5 -45.37 8.16 53.66
CA ILE A 5 -44.01 8.73 53.57
C ILE A 5 -42.92 7.65 53.57
N SER A 6 -43.19 6.44 54.10
CA SER A 6 -42.17 5.36 54.12
C SER A 6 -41.96 4.67 52.78
N CYS A 7 -42.96 4.63 51.89
CA CYS A 7 -42.84 3.92 50.61
C CYS A 7 -42.04 4.71 49.55
N ARG A 8 -42.09 6.05 49.56
CA ARG A 8 -41.29 6.86 48.62
C ARG A 8 -39.81 6.92 48.98
N ILE A 9 -39.48 6.91 50.28
CA ILE A 9 -38.09 6.91 50.74
C ILE A 9 -37.46 5.52 50.56
N LEU A 10 -38.20 4.43 50.76
CA LEU A 10 -37.70 3.06 50.48
C LEU A 10 -37.55 2.79 48.97
N MET A 11 -38.40 3.35 48.09
CA MET A 11 -38.23 3.21 46.64
C MET A 11 -37.08 4.09 46.10
N GLN A 12 -36.83 5.26 46.68
CA GLN A 12 -35.67 6.09 46.33
C GLN A 12 -34.36 5.56 46.93
N LEU A 13 -34.37 4.94 48.12
CA LEU A 13 -33.21 4.20 48.62
C LEU A 13 -32.96 2.91 47.82
N ALA A 14 -34.00 2.23 47.33
CA ALA A 14 -33.80 1.09 46.41
C ALA A 14 -33.25 1.54 45.05
N LEU A 15 -33.62 2.74 44.55
CA LEU A 15 -33.02 3.31 43.33
C LEU A 15 -31.59 3.85 43.54
N PHE A 16 -31.23 4.29 44.76
CA PHE A 16 -29.87 4.72 45.09
C PHE A 16 -28.92 3.56 45.45
N ILE A 17 -29.46 2.43 45.92
CA ILE A 17 -28.72 1.19 46.19
C ILE A 17 -28.58 0.31 44.92
N LEU A 18 -29.32 0.61 43.84
CA LEU A 18 -29.16 -0.04 42.52
C LEU A 18 -28.27 0.72 41.52
N VAL A 19 -27.70 1.89 41.90
CA VAL A 19 -26.77 2.67 41.06
C VAL A 19 -25.35 2.73 41.66
N SER A 20 -25.05 1.89 42.65
CA SER A 20 -23.74 1.84 43.32
C SER A 20 -23.15 0.43 43.40
N TYR A 21 -23.23 -0.30 42.29
CA TYR A 21 -22.27 -1.36 41.96
C TYR A 21 -21.60 -1.05 40.60
N ALA A 22 -20.97 0.13 40.50
CA ALA A 22 -19.73 0.16 39.74
C ALA A 22 -18.73 -0.61 40.63
N ALA A 23 -18.68 -1.93 40.49
CA ALA A 23 -17.63 -2.71 41.10
C ALA A 23 -16.32 -2.09 40.59
N LEU A 24 -15.55 -1.49 41.49
CA LEU A 24 -14.18 -1.08 41.18
C LEU A 24 -13.48 -2.34 40.69
N SER A 25 -13.01 -2.31 39.44
CA SER A 25 -12.29 -3.45 38.88
C SER A 25 -11.06 -3.74 39.74
N LYS A 26 -10.72 -5.01 39.87
CA LYS A 26 -9.67 -5.50 40.75
C LYS A 26 -8.62 -6.28 39.95
N PRO A 27 -7.34 -6.10 40.31
CA PRO A 27 -6.27 -6.96 39.81
C PRO A 27 -6.55 -8.43 40.13
N ILE A 28 -6.27 -9.29 39.18
CA ILE A 28 -6.38 -10.74 39.30
C ILE A 28 -5.05 -11.30 39.80
N SER A 29 -5.12 -12.05 40.90
CA SER A 29 -3.93 -12.70 41.47
C SER A 29 -3.46 -13.84 40.59
N LEU A 30 -2.18 -14.22 40.72
CA LEU A 30 -1.61 -15.34 39.97
C LEU A 30 -2.38 -16.65 40.23
N GLU A 31 -2.73 -16.93 41.48
CA GLU A 31 -3.52 -18.12 41.86
C GLU A 31 -4.92 -18.10 41.25
N GLU A 32 -5.59 -16.95 41.27
CA GLU A 32 -6.91 -16.81 40.63
C GLU A 32 -6.82 -16.99 39.11
N ALA A 33 -5.83 -16.37 38.44
CA ALA A 33 -5.63 -16.55 37.01
C ALA A 33 -5.37 -18.02 36.62
N LYS A 34 -4.62 -18.75 37.46
CA LYS A 34 -4.33 -20.18 37.28
C LYS A 34 -5.58 -21.05 37.44
N GLU A 35 -6.42 -20.74 38.43
CA GLU A 35 -7.72 -21.39 38.61
C GLU A 35 -8.64 -21.14 37.39
N ILE A 36 -8.69 -19.90 36.89
CA ILE A 36 -9.47 -19.54 35.69
C ILE A 36 -8.97 -20.30 34.45
N ALA A 37 -7.66 -20.44 34.29
CA ALA A 37 -7.06 -21.23 33.21
C ALA A 37 -7.51 -22.70 33.27
N MET A 38 -7.52 -23.29 34.47
CA MET A 38 -8.00 -24.65 34.68
C MET A 38 -9.49 -24.80 34.38
N GLN A 39 -10.33 -23.90 34.90
CA GLN A 39 -11.78 -23.92 34.68
C GLN A 39 -12.14 -23.79 33.19
N HIS A 40 -11.41 -22.96 32.44
CA HIS A 40 -11.58 -22.84 30.98
C HIS A 40 -11.22 -24.15 30.26
N ASN A 41 -10.11 -24.80 30.63
CA ASN A 41 -9.71 -26.08 30.05
C ASN A 41 -10.72 -27.21 30.34
N LEU A 42 -11.29 -27.22 31.56
CA LEU A 42 -12.37 -28.15 31.92
C LEU A 42 -13.63 -27.93 31.07
N GLN A 43 -14.00 -26.68 30.78
CA GLN A 43 -15.14 -26.38 29.90
C GLN A 43 -14.93 -26.87 28.47
N MET A 44 -13.70 -26.79 27.94
CA MET A 44 -13.38 -27.32 26.60
C MET A 44 -13.37 -28.85 26.55
N ASN A 45 -12.92 -29.51 27.62
CA ASN A 45 -12.73 -30.96 27.69
C ASN A 45 -13.81 -31.70 28.49
N LYS A 46 -15.05 -31.19 28.50
CA LYS A 46 -16.23 -31.82 29.13
C LYS A 46 -16.03 -32.24 30.60
N TYR A 47 -15.30 -31.43 31.38
CA TYR A 47 -15.04 -31.66 32.81
C TYR A 47 -14.34 -32.99 33.14
N SER A 48 -13.34 -33.39 32.34
CA SER A 48 -12.48 -34.55 32.67
C SER A 48 -11.89 -34.42 34.09
N THR A 49 -12.03 -35.47 34.90
CA THR A 49 -11.51 -35.55 36.27
C THR A 49 -9.98 -35.49 36.34
N GLU A 50 -9.29 -35.85 35.27
CA GLU A 50 -7.82 -35.84 35.16
C GLU A 50 -7.22 -34.43 35.05
N LEU A 51 -8.03 -33.41 34.78
CA LEU A 51 -7.61 -32.03 34.51
C LEU A 51 -7.87 -31.04 35.66
N GLN A 52 -8.25 -31.56 36.84
CA GLN A 52 -8.70 -30.78 38.01
C GLN A 52 -7.59 -30.36 38.98
N ASP A 53 -6.32 -30.64 38.68
CA ASP A 53 -5.19 -30.19 39.49
C ASP A 53 -4.63 -28.87 38.93
N PRO A 54 -4.82 -27.72 39.62
CA PRO A 54 -4.27 -26.45 39.18
C PRO A 54 -2.74 -26.51 39.05
N SER A 55 -2.04 -27.29 39.89
CA SER A 55 -0.57 -27.33 39.93
C SER A 55 0.05 -27.80 38.62
N ALA A 56 -0.69 -28.58 37.82
CA ALA A 56 -0.27 -29.08 36.52
C ALA A 56 -0.28 -28.01 35.40
N TYR A 57 -0.86 -26.84 35.63
CA TYR A 57 -0.86 -25.71 34.68
C TYR A 57 0.40 -24.87 34.87
N ARG A 58 1.22 -24.82 33.83
CA ARG A 58 2.53 -24.15 33.87
C ARG A 58 2.40 -22.71 33.40
N LEU A 59 2.70 -21.74 34.28
CA LEU A 59 2.87 -20.33 33.88
C LEU A 59 4.06 -20.24 32.92
N ILE A 60 3.83 -19.62 31.77
CA ILE A 60 4.83 -19.39 30.73
C ILE A 60 5.41 -17.99 30.88
N ALA A 61 4.56 -16.97 30.90
CA ALA A 61 4.92 -15.58 31.12
C ALA A 61 3.73 -14.77 31.64
N SER A 62 4.02 -13.63 32.23
CA SER A 62 3.12 -12.51 32.44
C SER A 62 3.43 -11.38 31.47
N SER A 63 2.56 -10.38 31.37
CA SER A 63 2.83 -9.20 30.53
C SER A 63 4.11 -8.45 30.94
N HIS A 64 4.50 -8.47 32.22
CA HIS A 64 5.75 -7.87 32.70
C HIS A 64 7.01 -8.63 32.24
N ASP A 65 6.88 -9.92 31.92
CA ASP A 65 8.01 -10.70 31.38
C ASP A 65 8.21 -10.42 29.88
N ILE A 66 7.19 -9.88 29.20
CA ILE A 66 7.16 -9.64 27.75
C ILE A 66 7.33 -8.15 27.40
N PHE A 67 6.80 -7.25 28.22
CA PHE A 67 6.80 -5.79 28.04
C PHE A 67 7.31 -5.06 29.29
N SER A 68 7.90 -3.87 29.14
CA SER A 68 8.32 -3.05 30.29
C SER A 68 7.12 -2.58 31.12
N ASN A 69 7.17 -2.70 32.45
CA ASN A 69 6.08 -2.46 33.42
C ASN A 69 5.23 -1.20 33.12
N SER A 70 4.13 -1.37 32.39
CA SER A 70 3.15 -0.33 32.04
C SER A 70 2.13 -0.07 33.15
N THR A 71 1.97 -1.03 34.06
CA THR A 71 1.09 -1.01 35.24
C THR A 71 1.79 -1.61 36.47
N LYS A 72 1.18 -1.45 37.66
CA LYS A 72 1.73 -2.01 38.92
C LYS A 72 1.64 -3.55 38.97
N ASN A 73 0.58 -4.12 38.42
CA ASN A 73 0.35 -5.57 38.32
C ASN A 73 0.34 -5.98 36.84
N PRO A 74 0.70 -7.24 36.49
CA PRO A 74 0.61 -7.72 35.11
C PRO A 74 -0.80 -7.60 34.55
N THR A 75 -0.91 -7.23 33.27
CA THR A 75 -2.18 -7.06 32.54
C THR A 75 -2.73 -8.39 32.02
N PHE A 76 -1.90 -9.43 31.89
CA PHE A 76 -2.31 -10.79 31.55
C PHE A 76 -1.27 -11.84 31.98
N TYR A 77 -1.69 -13.11 31.99
CA TYR A 77 -0.88 -14.29 32.28
C TYR A 77 -1.09 -15.37 31.22
N ILE A 78 -0.03 -16.07 30.82
CA ILE A 78 -0.05 -17.14 29.81
C ILE A 78 0.23 -18.48 30.48
N TYR A 79 -0.65 -19.46 30.32
CA TYR A 79 -0.50 -20.81 30.86
C TYR A 79 -0.52 -21.87 29.75
N ASN A 80 0.36 -22.87 29.85
CA ASN A 80 0.20 -24.12 29.11
C ASN A 80 -0.70 -25.09 29.88
N PHE A 81 -1.55 -25.80 29.15
CA PHE A 81 -2.36 -26.87 29.73
C PHE A 81 -1.51 -28.12 30.03
N PRO A 82 -1.91 -28.95 31.02
CA PRO A 82 -1.20 -30.17 31.39
C PRO A 82 -1.03 -31.18 30.24
N GLN A 83 -1.97 -31.18 29.30
CA GLN A 83 -1.95 -32.04 28.11
C GLN A 83 -1.30 -31.30 26.93
N LYS A 84 -2.13 -30.62 26.13
CA LYS A 84 -1.79 -29.84 24.94
C LYS A 84 -2.68 -28.61 24.93
N GLY A 85 -2.17 -27.49 24.42
CA GLY A 85 -2.91 -26.22 24.42
C GLY A 85 -2.34 -25.18 25.39
N TRP A 86 -2.87 -23.97 25.29
CA TRP A 86 -2.51 -22.83 26.11
C TRP A 86 -3.68 -21.86 26.27
N VAL A 87 -3.60 -20.98 27.27
CA VAL A 87 -4.59 -19.93 27.52
C VAL A 87 -3.92 -18.65 28.00
N ILE A 88 -4.48 -17.51 27.59
CA ILE A 88 -4.11 -16.17 28.05
C ILE A 88 -5.26 -15.63 28.90
N VAL A 89 -4.99 -15.44 30.18
CA VAL A 89 -5.95 -14.97 31.19
C VAL A 89 -5.67 -13.51 31.50
N ALA A 90 -6.71 -12.67 31.55
CA ALA A 90 -6.57 -11.26 31.92
C ALA A 90 -6.09 -11.10 33.37
N GLY A 91 -5.23 -10.11 33.59
CA GLY A 91 -4.64 -9.76 34.88
C GLY A 91 -5.43 -8.74 35.69
N ASP A 92 -6.55 -8.24 35.15
CA ASP A 92 -7.48 -7.34 35.83
C ASP A 92 -8.91 -7.62 35.33
N ASP A 93 -9.90 -7.62 36.23
CA ASP A 93 -11.29 -7.92 35.85
C ASP A 93 -11.99 -6.80 35.07
N ILE A 94 -11.31 -5.67 34.80
CA ILE A 94 -11.74 -4.65 33.83
C ILE A 94 -11.83 -5.19 32.39
N ALA A 95 -11.13 -6.30 32.11
CA ALA A 95 -11.07 -6.95 30.81
C ALA A 95 -11.79 -8.30 30.81
N ARG A 96 -12.08 -8.86 29.63
CA ARG A 96 -12.63 -10.21 29.50
C ARG A 96 -11.69 -11.26 30.12
N PRO A 97 -12.19 -12.30 30.80
CA PRO A 97 -11.37 -13.22 31.57
C PRO A 97 -10.39 -14.04 30.72
N ILE A 98 -10.84 -14.53 29.55
CA ILE A 98 -10.02 -15.35 28.64
C ILE A 98 -9.79 -14.55 27.36
N LEU A 99 -8.58 -14.03 27.20
CA LEU A 99 -8.21 -13.15 26.09
C LEU A 99 -7.96 -13.94 24.81
N ALA A 100 -7.27 -15.08 24.93
CA ALA A 100 -7.04 -16.02 23.84
C ALA A 100 -6.75 -17.43 24.36
N TYR A 101 -6.91 -18.45 23.53
CA TYR A 101 -6.53 -19.83 23.87
C TYR A 101 -6.24 -20.68 22.63
N SER A 102 -5.65 -21.85 22.84
CA SER A 102 -5.48 -22.91 21.84
C SER A 102 -5.66 -24.28 22.47
N LYS A 103 -6.26 -25.23 21.73
CA LYS A 103 -6.42 -26.62 22.15
C LYS A 103 -5.22 -27.50 21.77
N ASP A 104 -4.52 -27.14 20.69
CA ASP A 104 -3.67 -28.08 19.96
C ASP A 104 -2.19 -27.71 19.89
N ALA A 105 -1.76 -26.63 20.55
CA ALA A 105 -0.36 -26.20 20.54
C ALA A 105 0.12 -25.84 21.95
N SER A 106 1.41 -26.04 22.25
CA SER A 106 2.03 -25.49 23.47
C SER A 106 2.58 -24.10 23.19
N TYR A 107 2.40 -23.15 24.11
CA TYR A 107 2.99 -21.82 24.03
C TYR A 107 4.46 -21.86 24.50
N SER A 108 5.35 -21.15 23.80
CA SER A 108 6.76 -21.01 24.16
C SER A 108 7.22 -19.56 24.03
N LEU A 109 8.08 -19.11 24.96
CA LEU A 109 8.71 -17.79 24.92
C LEU A 109 9.96 -17.74 24.06
N GLU A 110 10.56 -18.89 23.75
CA GLU A 110 11.91 -18.92 23.19
C GLU A 110 11.99 -18.35 21.76
N ASN A 111 10.86 -18.13 21.08
CA ASN A 111 10.75 -17.40 19.81
C ASN A 111 9.27 -17.03 19.54
N ILE A 112 8.72 -16.04 20.25
CA ILE A 112 7.34 -15.58 20.03
C ILE A 112 7.25 -14.97 18.63
N PRO A 113 6.34 -15.45 17.75
CA PRO A 113 6.15 -14.84 16.44
C PRO A 113 5.75 -13.37 16.52
N ASP A 114 6.25 -12.52 15.63
CA ASP A 114 5.94 -11.08 15.63
C ASP A 114 4.43 -10.79 15.58
N ASN A 115 3.67 -11.60 14.82
CA ASN A 115 2.23 -11.50 14.75
C ASN A 115 1.50 -11.99 16.01
N ALA A 116 2.08 -12.90 16.79
CA ALA A 116 1.59 -13.24 18.13
C ALA A 116 1.90 -12.10 19.12
N LYS A 117 3.10 -11.51 19.03
CA LYS A 117 3.50 -10.35 19.85
C LYS A 117 2.59 -9.15 19.62
N TYR A 118 2.20 -8.90 18.37
CA TYR A 118 1.19 -7.90 18.01
C TYR A 118 -0.13 -8.05 18.78
N TRP A 119 -0.66 -9.27 18.91
CA TRP A 119 -1.86 -9.53 19.69
C TRP A 119 -1.66 -9.28 21.20
N LEU A 120 -0.52 -9.70 21.74
CA LEU A 120 -0.18 -9.45 23.15
C LEU A 120 -0.08 -7.95 23.45
N GLU A 121 0.49 -7.17 22.55
CA GLU A 121 0.64 -5.72 22.69
C GLU A 121 -0.72 -5.01 22.64
N ILE A 122 -1.64 -5.47 21.78
CA ILE A 122 -3.02 -4.96 21.78
C ILE A 122 -3.67 -5.19 23.15
N TYR A 123 -3.51 -6.40 23.72
CA TYR A 123 -4.09 -6.72 25.01
C TYR A 123 -3.46 -5.92 26.15
N ASP A 124 -2.14 -5.81 26.22
CA ASP A 124 -1.46 -5.02 27.26
C ASP A 124 -1.91 -3.56 27.24
N ASN A 125 -1.93 -2.95 26.06
CA ASN A 125 -2.33 -1.54 25.89
C ASN A 125 -3.79 -1.31 26.26
N ALA A 126 -4.70 -2.20 25.83
CA ALA A 126 -6.13 -2.09 26.11
C ALA A 126 -6.42 -2.13 27.61
N ILE A 127 -5.79 -3.05 28.32
CA ILE A 127 -5.99 -3.26 29.75
C ILE A 127 -5.30 -2.16 30.55
N SER A 128 -4.06 -1.80 30.20
CA SER A 128 -3.32 -0.70 30.81
C SER A 128 -4.06 0.63 30.73
N GLU A 129 -4.62 0.95 29.56
CA GLU A 129 -5.35 2.20 29.35
C GLU A 129 -6.67 2.21 30.11
N ALA A 130 -7.38 1.08 30.16
CA ALA A 130 -8.61 0.95 30.94
C ALA A 130 -8.36 1.15 32.45
N ILE A 131 -7.27 0.57 32.97
CA ILE A 131 -6.83 0.77 34.36
C ILE A 131 -6.49 2.24 34.62
N LYS A 132 -5.72 2.89 33.72
CA LYS A 132 -5.32 4.30 33.86
C LYS A 132 -6.51 5.26 33.86
N GLN A 133 -7.53 4.99 33.03
CA GLN A 133 -8.72 5.84 32.92
C GLN A 133 -9.75 5.56 34.03
N GLY A 134 -9.57 4.51 34.84
CA GLY A 134 -10.56 4.10 35.83
C GLY A 134 -11.89 3.69 35.19
N ALA A 135 -11.85 3.08 33.99
CA ALA A 135 -13.06 2.71 33.27
C ALA A 135 -13.87 1.66 34.07
N PRO A 136 -15.20 1.80 34.19
CA PRO A 136 -16.01 0.82 34.90
C PRO A 136 -16.02 -0.51 34.13
N GLN A 137 -16.17 -1.64 34.83
CA GLN A 137 -16.44 -2.95 34.21
C GLN A 137 -17.86 -2.96 33.59
N SER A 138 -18.04 -3.53 32.39
CA SER A 138 -19.40 -3.66 31.81
C SER A 138 -20.13 -4.87 32.37
N GLU A 139 -21.46 -4.82 32.31
CA GLU A 139 -22.33 -5.95 32.66
C GLU A 139 -21.97 -7.22 31.87
N LYS A 140 -21.60 -7.08 30.60
CA LYS A 140 -21.12 -8.21 29.77
C LYS A 140 -19.85 -8.84 30.36
N ILE A 141 -18.82 -8.03 30.63
CA ILE A 141 -17.54 -8.52 31.18
C ILE A 141 -17.75 -9.10 32.59
N ALA A 142 -18.56 -8.46 33.42
CA ALA A 142 -18.91 -8.96 34.75
C ALA A 142 -19.57 -10.36 34.71
N ASN A 143 -20.49 -10.56 33.76
CA ASN A 143 -21.12 -11.86 33.53
C ASN A 143 -20.13 -12.91 33.01
N GLU A 144 -19.20 -12.55 32.12
CA GLU A 144 -18.13 -13.44 31.66
C GLU A 144 -17.23 -13.90 32.82
N TRP A 145 -16.85 -13.00 33.73
CA TRP A 145 -16.09 -13.35 34.95
C TRP A 145 -16.86 -14.26 35.91
N LEU A 146 -18.17 -14.05 36.04
CA LEU A 146 -19.03 -14.91 36.86
C LEU A 146 -19.11 -16.35 36.30
N ILE A 147 -19.07 -16.49 34.97
CA ILE A 147 -18.98 -17.78 34.30
C ILE A 147 -17.58 -18.38 34.46
N ALA A 148 -16.52 -17.59 34.27
CA ALA A 148 -15.13 -18.07 34.37
C ALA A 148 -14.78 -18.59 35.77
N ARG A 149 -15.27 -17.92 36.83
CA ARG A 149 -15.12 -18.35 38.23
C ARG A 149 -16.01 -19.54 38.61
N ASN A 150 -17.09 -19.79 37.86
CA ASN A 150 -18.03 -20.88 38.13
C ASN A 150 -18.59 -21.46 36.84
N PRO A 151 -17.82 -22.31 36.14
CA PRO A 151 -18.16 -22.78 34.80
C PRO A 151 -19.44 -23.60 34.73
N LYS A 152 -19.91 -24.17 35.86
CA LYS A 152 -21.20 -24.86 35.97
C LYS A 152 -22.41 -23.95 35.71
N LYS A 153 -22.24 -22.62 35.73
CA LYS A 153 -23.28 -21.64 35.38
C LYS A 153 -23.43 -21.40 33.88
N ARG A 154 -22.56 -21.99 33.05
CA ARG A 154 -22.66 -21.89 31.59
C ARG A 154 -23.73 -22.86 31.08
N ASN A 155 -24.68 -22.37 30.28
CA ASN A 155 -25.78 -23.17 29.73
C ASN A 155 -25.37 -24.10 28.57
N SER A 156 -24.16 -23.91 28.01
CA SER A 156 -23.61 -24.69 26.89
C SER A 156 -22.09 -24.87 27.05
N LEU A 157 -21.52 -25.91 26.45
CA LEU A 157 -20.07 -26.11 26.44
C LEU A 157 -19.38 -25.08 25.53
N LEU A 158 -18.09 -24.81 25.79
CA LEU A 158 -17.22 -24.12 24.84
C LEU A 158 -16.99 -25.04 23.65
N ASP A 159 -17.38 -24.59 22.46
CA ASP A 159 -17.28 -25.38 21.23
C ASP A 159 -16.92 -24.47 20.05
N GLU A 160 -16.44 -25.10 18.98
CA GLU A 160 -16.10 -24.43 17.73
C GLU A 160 -17.35 -24.38 16.86
N ILE A 161 -17.81 -23.18 16.49
CA ILE A 161 -18.96 -23.05 15.57
C ILE A 161 -18.48 -23.35 14.16
N VAL A 162 -17.39 -22.71 13.74
CA VAL A 162 -16.61 -23.11 12.57
C VAL A 162 -15.22 -23.52 13.07
N PRO A 163 -14.88 -24.82 13.03
CA PRO A 163 -13.54 -25.29 13.40
C PRO A 163 -12.50 -24.76 12.40
N PRO A 164 -11.20 -24.74 12.74
CA PRO A 164 -10.15 -24.24 11.87
C PRO A 164 -10.20 -24.90 10.49
N LEU A 165 -10.56 -24.13 9.47
CA LEU A 165 -10.76 -24.60 8.09
C LEU A 165 -9.42 -25.02 7.47
N ILE A 166 -8.34 -24.29 7.75
CA ILE A 166 -7.03 -24.62 7.18
C ILE A 166 -6.28 -25.61 8.07
N LYS A 167 -5.70 -26.64 7.45
CA LYS A 167 -4.99 -27.72 8.15
C LYS A 167 -3.47 -27.56 8.12
N THR A 168 -2.96 -26.63 7.32
CA THR A 168 -1.54 -26.36 7.17
C THR A 168 -0.99 -25.67 8.41
N ASN A 169 0.19 -26.10 8.86
CA ASN A 169 1.00 -25.38 9.83
C ASN A 169 2.29 -24.93 9.13
N TRP A 170 2.15 -24.10 8.10
CA TRP A 170 3.29 -23.64 7.31
C TRP A 170 4.07 -22.53 8.02
N SER A 171 5.33 -22.33 7.61
CA SER A 171 6.23 -21.28 8.13
C SER A 171 6.87 -20.51 6.97
N GLN A 172 7.84 -19.66 7.29
CA GLN A 172 8.51 -18.77 6.33
C GLN A 172 9.98 -19.14 6.07
N ASP A 173 10.53 -20.06 6.86
CA ASP A 173 11.88 -20.61 6.76
C ASP A 173 11.88 -21.95 6.00
N SER A 174 12.99 -22.67 5.97
CA SER A 174 13.10 -23.90 5.16
C SER A 174 12.11 -24.97 5.68
N PRO A 175 11.40 -25.71 4.80
CA PRO A 175 11.59 -25.78 3.34
C PRO A 175 10.79 -24.76 2.52
N TYR A 176 9.98 -23.93 3.17
CA TYR A 176 9.04 -23.01 2.50
C TYR A 176 9.77 -21.97 1.64
N ASN A 177 10.98 -21.56 2.04
CA ASN A 177 11.79 -20.56 1.35
C ASN A 177 12.93 -21.13 0.49
N ASP A 178 12.94 -22.43 0.21
CA ASP A 178 14.07 -23.08 -0.49
C ASP A 178 14.30 -22.50 -1.91
N LEU A 179 13.27 -21.92 -2.53
CA LEU A 179 13.35 -21.23 -3.82
C LEU A 179 13.39 -19.69 -3.73
N CYS A 180 13.31 -19.12 -2.53
CA CYS A 180 13.49 -17.68 -2.33
C CYS A 180 14.96 -17.28 -2.61
N PRO A 181 15.26 -15.98 -2.82
CA PRO A 181 16.64 -15.52 -3.04
C PRO A 181 17.61 -15.98 -1.95
N TYR A 182 18.84 -16.30 -2.34
CA TYR A 182 19.94 -16.55 -1.40
C TYR A 182 20.65 -15.23 -1.13
N ASP A 183 20.84 -14.89 0.15
CA ASP A 183 21.63 -13.75 0.56
C ASP A 183 23.05 -14.23 0.86
N GLU A 184 24.01 -13.81 0.03
CA GLU A 184 25.41 -14.19 0.16
C GLU A 184 26.05 -13.59 1.42
N ASP A 185 25.64 -12.39 1.83
CA ASP A 185 26.22 -11.71 3.00
C ASP A 185 25.79 -12.40 4.31
N GLU A 186 24.57 -12.93 4.32
CA GLU A 186 23.95 -13.56 5.49
C GLU A 186 24.03 -15.10 5.47
N GLU A 187 24.62 -15.66 4.41
CA GLU A 187 24.79 -17.10 4.15
C GLU A 187 23.49 -17.91 4.26
N LYS A 188 22.33 -17.31 3.98
CA LYS A 188 21.01 -17.96 4.11
C LYS A 188 19.98 -17.48 3.10
N ARG A 189 18.94 -18.28 2.89
CA ARG A 189 17.78 -17.90 2.07
C ARG A 189 16.93 -16.86 2.79
N THR A 190 16.41 -15.89 2.04
CA THR A 190 15.45 -14.91 2.57
C THR A 190 14.17 -15.60 3.02
N TYR A 191 13.43 -15.03 3.97
CA TYR A 191 12.13 -15.59 4.37
C TYR A 191 11.10 -15.46 3.24
N THR A 192 10.08 -16.33 3.21
CA THR A 192 8.96 -16.19 2.23
C THR A 192 8.16 -14.91 2.45
N GLY A 193 8.04 -14.45 3.70
CA GLY A 193 7.22 -13.32 4.13
C GLY A 193 5.82 -13.75 4.59
N CYS A 194 5.27 -13.06 5.60
CA CYS A 194 4.00 -13.44 6.22
C CYS A 194 2.83 -13.38 5.24
N VAL A 195 2.80 -12.37 4.37
CA VAL A 195 1.76 -12.14 3.35
C VAL A 195 1.71 -13.26 2.30
N ALA A 196 2.88 -13.73 1.83
CA ALA A 196 2.92 -14.85 0.90
C ALA A 196 2.52 -16.17 1.57
N THR A 197 2.90 -16.35 2.84
CA THR A 197 2.60 -17.57 3.61
C THR A 197 1.10 -17.71 3.89
N SER A 198 0.43 -16.65 4.33
CA SER A 198 -1.02 -16.68 4.56
C SER A 198 -1.79 -16.88 3.25
N MET A 199 -1.42 -16.18 2.18
CA MET A 199 -2.00 -16.39 0.85
C MET A 199 -1.83 -17.84 0.36
N ALA A 200 -0.62 -18.41 0.48
CA ALA A 200 -0.34 -19.78 0.06
C ALA A 200 -1.12 -20.83 0.86
N GLN A 201 -1.29 -20.63 2.17
CA GLN A 201 -2.11 -21.53 3.01
C GLN A 201 -3.59 -21.51 2.58
N ILE A 202 -4.14 -20.33 2.25
CA ILE A 202 -5.52 -20.23 1.73
C ILE A 202 -5.63 -20.90 0.35
N MET A 203 -4.63 -20.73 -0.52
CA MET A 203 -4.62 -21.41 -1.82
C MET A 203 -4.54 -22.93 -1.69
N LYS A 204 -3.76 -23.43 -0.72
CA LYS A 204 -3.67 -24.85 -0.40
C LYS A 204 -4.99 -25.41 0.13
N TYR A 205 -5.75 -24.63 0.90
CA TYR A 205 -7.09 -25.04 1.33
C TYR A 205 -8.02 -25.33 0.14
N TRP A 206 -7.95 -24.50 -0.90
CA TRP A 206 -8.72 -24.72 -2.13
C TRP A 206 -8.10 -25.74 -3.09
N ASN A 207 -6.81 -26.08 -2.91
CA ASN A 207 -5.99 -26.82 -3.89
C ASN A 207 -6.18 -26.25 -5.32
N PHE A 208 -6.09 -24.92 -5.43
CA PHE A 208 -6.40 -24.20 -6.66
C PHE A 208 -5.47 -23.01 -6.88
N PRO A 209 -5.04 -22.74 -8.14
CA PRO A 209 -5.40 -23.41 -9.39
C PRO A 209 -4.49 -24.58 -9.77
N VAL A 210 -4.84 -25.35 -10.82
CA VAL A 210 -3.90 -26.34 -11.40
C VAL A 210 -2.67 -25.64 -11.98
N SER A 211 -2.90 -24.58 -12.76
CA SER A 211 -1.87 -23.63 -13.21
C SER A 211 -2.45 -22.21 -13.15
N GLY A 212 -1.60 -21.21 -12.97
CA GLY A 212 -2.01 -19.80 -12.91
C GLY A 212 -2.19 -19.16 -14.29
N ILE A 213 -2.20 -17.83 -14.33
CA ILE A 213 -2.30 -17.03 -15.57
C ILE A 213 -1.11 -16.10 -15.67
N GLY A 214 -0.53 -16.04 -16.87
CA GLY A 214 0.55 -15.15 -17.24
C GLY A 214 1.83 -15.38 -16.45
N LYS A 215 2.69 -14.37 -16.49
CA LYS A 215 4.02 -14.37 -15.85
C LYS A 215 4.26 -13.01 -15.21
N LYS A 216 5.13 -12.97 -14.21
CA LYS A 216 5.54 -11.73 -13.57
C LYS A 216 7.03 -11.72 -13.29
N THR A 217 7.66 -10.60 -13.63
CA THR A 217 9.02 -10.28 -13.22
C THR A 217 9.00 -8.95 -12.47
N TYR A 218 9.83 -8.80 -11.44
CA TYR A 218 10.17 -7.49 -10.88
C TYR A 218 11.62 -7.51 -10.40
N THR A 219 12.23 -6.33 -10.35
CA THR A 219 13.63 -6.20 -9.92
C THR A 219 13.66 -5.84 -8.44
N HIS A 220 14.22 -6.74 -7.65
CA HIS A 220 14.59 -6.50 -6.26
C HIS A 220 15.89 -5.70 -6.20
N TYR A 221 15.97 -4.69 -5.31
CA TYR A 221 17.15 -3.82 -5.23
C TYR A 221 18.44 -4.60 -4.90
N LYS A 222 18.34 -5.62 -4.04
CA LYS A 222 19.45 -6.52 -3.66
C LYS A 222 19.63 -7.74 -4.59
N TYR A 223 18.58 -8.51 -4.87
CA TYR A 223 18.70 -9.81 -5.55
C TYR A 223 18.45 -9.78 -7.07
N GLY A 224 18.29 -8.59 -7.67
CA GLY A 224 18.08 -8.45 -9.10
C GLY A 224 16.69 -8.92 -9.55
N ALA A 225 16.59 -9.40 -10.79
CA ALA A 225 15.30 -9.78 -11.39
C ALA A 225 14.77 -11.09 -10.80
N LEU A 226 13.56 -11.04 -10.23
CA LEU A 226 12.83 -12.18 -9.69
C LEU A 226 11.62 -12.46 -10.57
N TYR A 227 11.40 -13.72 -10.92
CA TYR A 227 10.49 -14.15 -11.98
C TYR A 227 9.65 -15.35 -11.59
N ALA A 228 8.37 -15.34 -11.96
CA ALA A 228 7.49 -16.50 -11.90
C ALA A 228 6.65 -16.59 -13.19
N ASP A 229 6.60 -17.78 -13.79
CA ASP A 229 5.70 -18.12 -14.88
C ASP A 229 4.51 -18.90 -14.30
N PHE A 230 3.41 -18.21 -14.00
CA PHE A 230 2.26 -18.85 -13.38
C PHE A 230 1.51 -19.74 -14.38
N GLU A 231 1.47 -19.36 -15.65
CA GLU A 231 0.78 -20.08 -16.74
C GLU A 231 1.40 -21.44 -17.02
N ASN A 232 2.73 -21.50 -17.09
CA ASN A 232 3.45 -22.74 -17.39
C ASN A 232 3.83 -23.55 -16.13
N THR A 233 3.43 -23.11 -14.94
CA THR A 233 3.69 -23.84 -13.69
C THR A 233 2.44 -24.58 -13.22
N THR A 234 2.56 -25.91 -13.13
CA THR A 234 1.54 -26.75 -12.50
C THR A 234 1.83 -26.86 -10.99
N TYR A 235 0.88 -26.44 -10.16
CA TYR A 235 1.00 -26.54 -8.71
C TYR A 235 0.66 -27.97 -8.25
N ASP A 236 1.67 -28.66 -7.72
CA ASP A 236 1.55 -30.04 -7.24
C ASP A 236 0.92 -30.07 -5.83
N TRP A 237 -0.39 -29.87 -5.79
CA TRP A 237 -1.16 -29.82 -4.54
C TRP A 237 -1.05 -31.11 -3.72
N ASP A 238 -0.92 -32.27 -4.36
CA ASP A 238 -0.86 -33.57 -3.67
C ASP A 238 0.44 -33.73 -2.86
N ASN A 239 1.56 -33.23 -3.38
CA ASN A 239 2.83 -33.21 -2.65
C ASN A 239 2.93 -32.06 -1.64
N MET A 240 2.03 -31.08 -1.65
CA MET A 240 1.99 -30.04 -0.61
C MET A 240 1.32 -30.57 0.67
N THR A 241 2.13 -31.06 1.63
CA THR A 241 1.62 -31.59 2.90
C THR A 241 1.23 -30.49 3.91
N ASN A 242 0.42 -30.85 4.91
CA ASN A 242 -0.01 -29.92 5.97
C ASN A 242 1.14 -29.52 6.91
N ILE A 243 2.10 -30.42 7.14
CA ILE A 243 3.23 -30.24 8.06
C ILE A 243 4.50 -30.74 7.37
N TYR A 244 5.61 -30.03 7.56
CA TYR A 244 6.93 -30.41 7.06
C TYR A 244 7.86 -30.73 8.23
N ASN A 245 8.64 -31.80 8.09
CA ASN A 245 9.62 -32.22 9.08
C ASN A 245 10.81 -32.91 8.38
N HIS A 246 11.72 -33.50 9.15
CA HIS A 246 12.92 -34.15 8.63
C HIS A 246 12.65 -35.31 7.65
N ASN A 247 11.46 -35.91 7.66
CA ASN A 247 11.05 -36.99 6.77
C ASN A 247 10.38 -36.53 5.47
N SER A 248 10.16 -35.22 5.28
CA SER A 248 9.55 -34.69 4.06
C SER A 248 10.46 -34.93 2.84
N THR A 249 9.87 -35.44 1.75
CA THR A 249 10.61 -35.75 0.52
C THR A 249 11.02 -34.49 -0.24
N ALA A 250 11.99 -34.61 -1.15
CA ALA A 250 12.40 -33.49 -1.99
C ALA A 250 11.24 -32.92 -2.83
N ALA A 251 10.40 -33.79 -3.40
CA ALA A 251 9.22 -33.38 -4.17
C ALA A 251 8.22 -32.57 -3.34
N GLN A 252 7.97 -32.99 -2.09
CA GLN A 252 7.11 -32.26 -1.17
C GLN A 252 7.67 -30.87 -0.85
N LYS A 253 8.98 -30.79 -0.53
CA LYS A 253 9.66 -29.51 -0.25
C LYS A 253 9.63 -28.57 -1.44
N THR A 254 9.94 -29.07 -2.63
CA THR A 254 9.90 -28.28 -3.88
C THR A 254 8.49 -27.80 -4.19
N ALA A 255 7.46 -28.62 -4.02
CA ALA A 255 6.07 -28.24 -4.30
C ALA A 255 5.66 -27.01 -3.47
N VAL A 256 5.87 -27.03 -2.15
CA VAL A 256 5.53 -25.88 -1.29
C VAL A 256 6.43 -24.68 -1.54
N ALA A 257 7.72 -24.87 -1.77
CA ALA A 257 8.65 -23.78 -2.06
C ALA A 257 8.29 -23.05 -3.37
N THR A 258 7.84 -23.77 -4.39
CA THR A 258 7.36 -23.20 -5.66
C THR A 258 6.16 -22.30 -5.43
N LEU A 259 5.15 -22.79 -4.70
CA LEU A 259 3.96 -21.99 -4.38
C LEU A 259 4.34 -20.74 -3.58
N MET A 260 5.16 -20.90 -2.53
CA MET A 260 5.58 -19.79 -1.67
C MET A 260 6.35 -18.71 -2.44
N TYR A 261 7.31 -19.12 -3.28
CA TYR A 261 8.05 -18.19 -4.13
C TYR A 261 7.12 -17.50 -5.14
N HIS A 262 6.20 -18.23 -5.76
CA HIS A 262 5.22 -17.68 -6.70
C HIS A 262 4.28 -16.67 -6.04
N CYS A 263 3.75 -16.96 -4.84
CA CYS A 263 2.99 -16.00 -4.05
C CYS A 263 3.83 -14.75 -3.75
N GLY A 264 5.10 -14.91 -3.36
CA GLY A 264 6.02 -13.80 -3.12
C GLY A 264 6.27 -12.95 -4.38
N VAL A 265 6.51 -13.58 -5.55
CA VAL A 265 6.68 -12.86 -6.82
C VAL A 265 5.40 -12.16 -7.23
N ALA A 266 4.24 -12.83 -7.15
CA ALA A 266 2.93 -12.26 -7.43
C ALA A 266 2.64 -11.00 -6.60
N LEU A 267 3.17 -10.94 -5.37
CA LEU A 267 3.05 -9.80 -4.47
C LEU A 267 4.14 -8.72 -4.63
N SER A 268 5.17 -8.95 -5.46
CA SER A 268 6.38 -8.11 -5.54
C SER A 268 7.07 -7.99 -4.18
N MET A 269 7.35 -9.13 -3.55
CA MET A 269 7.94 -9.22 -2.21
C MET A 269 9.27 -8.47 -2.10
N ASP A 270 9.40 -7.61 -1.09
CA ASP A 270 10.71 -7.10 -0.67
C ASP A 270 11.35 -8.18 0.21
N TYR A 271 12.18 -9.03 -0.39
CA TYR A 271 12.78 -10.19 0.27
C TYR A 271 13.88 -9.75 1.24
N GLY A 272 13.90 -10.32 2.45
CA GLY A 272 14.92 -10.04 3.45
C GLY A 272 15.34 -11.28 4.22
N ALA A 273 16.65 -11.41 4.45
CA ALA A 273 17.22 -12.52 5.22
C ALA A 273 17.31 -12.21 6.74
N VAL A 274 17.42 -10.94 7.14
CA VAL A 274 17.58 -10.54 8.55
C VAL A 274 16.29 -10.01 9.16
N VAL A 275 15.68 -9.01 8.54
CA VAL A 275 14.51 -8.30 9.08
C VAL A 275 13.16 -8.89 8.61
N GLY A 276 13.19 -10.00 7.85
CA GLY A 276 12.02 -10.59 7.23
C GLY A 276 11.71 -10.03 5.83
N SER A 277 10.69 -10.59 5.18
CA SER A 277 10.25 -10.19 3.85
C SER A 277 8.89 -9.48 3.89
N PHE A 278 8.73 -8.42 3.11
CA PHE A 278 7.60 -7.49 3.20
C PHE A 278 6.81 -7.34 1.89
N ALA A 279 5.48 -7.33 1.99
CA ALA A 279 4.60 -7.00 0.87
C ALA A 279 3.35 -6.26 1.37
N CYS A 280 2.69 -5.53 0.48
CA CYS A 280 1.42 -4.87 0.80
C CYS A 280 0.25 -5.85 0.65
N SER A 281 -0.48 -6.14 1.73
CA SER A 281 -1.66 -7.04 1.71
C SER A 281 -2.74 -6.58 0.71
N GLN A 282 -2.78 -5.29 0.35
CA GLN A 282 -3.70 -4.78 -0.69
C GLN A 282 -3.50 -5.44 -2.07
N HIS A 283 -2.31 -5.97 -2.33
CA HIS A 283 -2.02 -6.65 -3.60
C HIS A 283 -2.46 -8.11 -3.63
N ILE A 284 -2.90 -8.71 -2.52
CA ILE A 284 -3.33 -10.12 -2.52
C ILE A 284 -4.58 -10.29 -3.38
N ALA A 285 -5.61 -9.45 -3.21
CA ALA A 285 -6.84 -9.54 -4.00
C ALA A 285 -6.55 -9.47 -5.50
N THR A 286 -5.75 -8.48 -5.91
CA THR A 286 -5.36 -8.34 -7.32
C THR A 286 -4.45 -9.48 -7.80
N SER A 287 -3.58 -10.03 -6.95
CA SER A 287 -2.72 -11.16 -7.32
C SER A 287 -3.51 -12.46 -7.48
N LEU A 288 -4.42 -12.74 -6.56
CA LEU A 288 -5.35 -13.88 -6.62
C LEU A 288 -6.19 -13.84 -7.91
N ILE A 289 -6.70 -12.66 -8.27
CA ILE A 289 -7.47 -12.45 -9.51
C ILE A 289 -6.57 -12.58 -10.75
N ASN A 290 -5.46 -11.84 -10.81
CA ASN A 290 -4.68 -11.69 -12.04
C ASN A 290 -3.81 -12.91 -12.38
N TYR A 291 -3.34 -13.65 -11.36
CA TYR A 291 -2.35 -14.71 -11.54
C TYR A 291 -2.86 -16.09 -11.12
N PHE A 292 -3.92 -16.17 -10.29
CA PHE A 292 -4.34 -17.44 -9.69
C PHE A 292 -5.83 -17.78 -9.89
N MET A 293 -6.57 -17.04 -10.73
CA MET A 293 -7.94 -17.38 -11.17
C MET A 293 -9.00 -17.40 -10.06
N TYR A 294 -8.83 -16.59 -9.02
CA TYR A 294 -9.84 -16.43 -7.97
C TYR A 294 -10.94 -15.45 -8.39
N ASP A 295 -12.10 -15.56 -7.74
CA ASP A 295 -13.30 -14.76 -8.00
C ASP A 295 -13.02 -13.24 -7.96
N THR A 296 -13.60 -12.49 -8.88
CA THR A 296 -13.38 -11.03 -8.97
C THR A 296 -13.99 -10.27 -7.78
N ASN A 297 -14.86 -10.90 -7.00
CA ASN A 297 -15.41 -10.35 -5.76
C ASN A 297 -14.45 -10.39 -4.57
N VAL A 298 -13.26 -11.01 -4.73
CA VAL A 298 -12.19 -10.93 -3.73
C VAL A 298 -11.84 -9.46 -3.51
N ARG A 299 -11.98 -9.00 -2.27
CA ARG A 299 -11.79 -7.58 -1.95
C ARG A 299 -11.23 -7.39 -0.56
N ILE A 300 -10.46 -6.32 -0.42
CA ILE A 300 -10.00 -5.84 0.88
C ILE A 300 -11.08 -4.98 1.56
N ILE A 301 -11.29 -5.22 2.86
CA ILE A 301 -12.09 -4.40 3.74
C ILE A 301 -11.23 -3.95 4.93
N SER A 302 -11.50 -2.75 5.43
CA SER A 302 -10.72 -2.15 6.53
C SER A 302 -11.58 -1.96 7.76
N ARG A 303 -11.08 -2.41 8.92
CA ARG A 303 -11.81 -2.46 10.20
C ARG A 303 -12.44 -1.13 10.58
N TYR A 304 -11.71 -0.03 10.39
CA TYR A 304 -12.13 1.33 10.77
C TYR A 304 -13.41 1.83 10.05
N LYS A 305 -13.84 1.15 8.97
CA LYS A 305 -15.05 1.49 8.21
C LYS A 305 -16.33 0.87 8.78
N TYR A 306 -16.22 -0.02 9.77
CA TYR A 306 -17.32 -0.83 10.30
C TYR A 306 -17.37 -0.74 11.83
N ASP A 307 -18.57 -0.83 12.41
CA ASP A 307 -18.73 -1.11 13.83
C ASP A 307 -18.40 -2.58 14.15
N ASP A 308 -18.34 -2.93 15.44
CA ASP A 308 -17.88 -4.25 15.91
C ASP A 308 -18.80 -5.38 15.42
N ASN A 309 -20.12 -5.17 15.44
CA ASN A 309 -21.07 -6.20 15.01
C ASN A 309 -20.96 -6.41 13.50
N THR A 310 -21.07 -5.33 12.71
CA THR A 310 -20.97 -5.43 11.24
C THR A 310 -19.65 -6.04 10.80
N TRP A 311 -18.53 -5.71 11.46
CA TRP A 311 -17.23 -6.30 11.16
C TRP A 311 -17.20 -7.81 11.44
N THR A 312 -17.66 -8.24 12.62
CA THR A 312 -17.67 -9.66 12.98
C THR A 312 -18.66 -10.47 12.13
N ASP A 313 -19.80 -9.90 11.76
CA ASP A 313 -20.80 -10.56 10.91
C ASP A 313 -20.25 -10.85 9.50
N ILE A 314 -19.52 -9.90 8.89
CA ILE A 314 -18.89 -10.12 7.57
C ILE A 314 -17.88 -11.28 7.63
N LEU A 315 -17.08 -11.35 8.70
CA LEU A 315 -16.09 -12.41 8.85
C LEU A 315 -16.76 -13.76 9.11
N LYS A 316 -17.79 -13.81 9.97
CA LYS A 316 -18.57 -15.02 10.21
C LYS A 316 -19.25 -15.51 8.94
N GLU A 317 -19.86 -14.62 8.15
CA GLU A 317 -20.48 -14.97 6.88
C GLU A 317 -19.50 -15.66 5.91
N ASN A 318 -18.25 -15.19 5.86
CA ASN A 318 -17.21 -15.84 5.04
C ASN A 318 -16.87 -17.23 5.59
N LEU A 319 -16.65 -17.35 6.90
CA LEU A 319 -16.30 -18.61 7.55
C LEU A 319 -17.44 -19.64 7.49
N ASP A 320 -18.69 -19.22 7.67
CA ASP A 320 -19.91 -20.03 7.52
C ASP A 320 -20.05 -20.53 6.07
N ASN A 321 -19.57 -19.77 5.10
CA ASN A 321 -19.46 -20.17 3.69
C ASN A 321 -18.19 -20.98 3.37
N ASN A 322 -17.45 -21.44 4.39
CA ASN A 322 -16.20 -22.19 4.27
C ASN A 322 -15.12 -21.44 3.47
N GLN A 323 -15.02 -20.12 3.64
CA GLN A 323 -14.04 -19.26 2.97
C GLN A 323 -13.05 -18.71 4.01
N PRO A 324 -11.84 -19.28 4.11
CA PRO A 324 -10.78 -18.71 4.93
C PRO A 324 -10.45 -17.29 4.49
N ILE A 325 -10.13 -16.45 5.46
CA ILE A 325 -9.97 -15.01 5.28
C ILE A 325 -8.51 -14.67 5.50
N GLU A 326 -7.90 -13.95 4.56
CA GLU A 326 -6.62 -13.31 4.83
C GLU A 326 -6.85 -12.13 5.78
N TYR A 327 -6.12 -12.08 6.88
CA TYR A 327 -6.25 -11.04 7.88
C TYR A 327 -4.91 -10.36 8.13
N SER A 328 -4.94 -9.04 8.35
CA SER A 328 -3.74 -8.27 8.65
C SER A 328 -3.95 -7.22 9.74
N GLY A 329 -2.90 -6.99 10.50
CA GLY A 329 -2.82 -5.95 11.53
C GLY A 329 -1.57 -5.10 11.33
N ARG A 330 -1.60 -3.85 11.79
CA ARG A 330 -0.44 -2.96 11.78
C ARG A 330 -0.18 -2.41 13.17
N ASP A 331 1.07 -2.50 13.60
CA ASP A 331 1.53 -1.89 14.85
C ASP A 331 1.62 -0.35 14.74
N ASN A 332 1.36 0.34 15.86
CA ASN A 332 1.48 1.79 16.01
C ASN A 332 2.93 2.26 16.22
N TYR A 333 3.84 1.42 16.73
CA TYR A 333 5.23 1.83 17.05
C TYR A 333 6.18 1.68 15.87
N TYR A 334 6.19 0.52 15.19
CA TYR A 334 7.15 0.23 14.12
C TYR A 334 6.58 0.39 12.70
N ASN A 335 5.28 0.70 12.56
CA ASN A 335 4.56 0.77 11.28
C ASN A 335 4.68 -0.55 10.44
N ALA A 336 5.09 -1.65 11.08
CA ALA A 336 5.23 -2.98 10.49
C ALA A 336 3.86 -3.64 10.35
N GLY A 337 3.63 -4.28 9.19
CA GLY A 337 2.42 -5.03 8.91
C GLY A 337 2.59 -6.52 9.21
N HIS A 338 1.59 -7.13 9.82
CA HIS A 338 1.52 -8.57 10.10
C HIS A 338 0.36 -9.18 9.31
N SER A 339 0.59 -10.31 8.63
CA SER A 339 -0.45 -11.07 7.91
C SER A 339 -0.59 -12.47 8.50
N PHE A 340 -1.83 -12.98 8.54
CA PHE A 340 -2.20 -14.30 9.07
C PHE A 340 -3.56 -14.72 8.50
N VAL A 341 -3.97 -15.98 8.72
CA VAL A 341 -5.25 -16.51 8.19
C VAL A 341 -6.27 -16.60 9.31
N CYS A 342 -7.45 -16.01 9.12
CA CYS A 342 -8.63 -16.24 9.96
C CYS A 342 -9.47 -17.35 9.34
N ASP A 343 -9.65 -18.44 10.07
CA ASP A 343 -10.19 -19.69 9.50
C ASP A 343 -11.16 -20.42 10.43
N GLY A 344 -11.69 -19.78 11.47
CA GLY A 344 -12.70 -20.38 12.33
C GLY A 344 -13.20 -19.41 13.40
N TYR A 345 -14.23 -19.80 14.16
CA TYR A 345 -14.68 -19.05 15.34
C TYR A 345 -15.42 -19.93 16.35
N ASP A 346 -15.43 -19.51 17.61
CA ASP A 346 -16.01 -20.25 18.74
C ASP A 346 -17.34 -19.67 19.25
N THR A 347 -17.96 -20.38 20.20
CA THR A 347 -19.24 -19.96 20.81
C THR A 347 -19.18 -18.67 21.64
N ASP A 348 -18.00 -18.17 21.98
CA ASP A 348 -17.79 -16.90 22.67
C ASP A 348 -17.53 -15.72 21.72
N GLY A 349 -17.48 -15.98 20.41
CA GLY A 349 -17.19 -14.98 19.39
C GLY A 349 -15.71 -14.66 19.22
N ARG A 350 -14.80 -15.54 19.68
CA ARG A 350 -13.37 -15.46 19.33
C ARG A 350 -13.15 -16.09 17.96
N PHE A 351 -12.21 -15.55 17.20
CA PHE A 351 -11.84 -16.04 15.88
C PHE A 351 -10.55 -16.83 15.95
N HIS A 352 -10.50 -17.97 15.25
CA HIS A 352 -9.29 -18.77 15.11
C HIS A 352 -8.35 -18.12 14.09
N PHE A 353 -7.08 -18.04 14.45
CA PHE A 353 -6.03 -17.52 13.60
C PHE A 353 -4.88 -18.51 13.46
N ASN A 354 -4.50 -18.76 12.21
CA ASN A 354 -3.25 -19.40 11.85
C ASN A 354 -2.18 -18.33 11.56
N LEU A 355 -1.12 -18.33 12.36
CA LEU A 355 -0.08 -17.30 12.36
C LEU A 355 1.07 -17.60 11.38
N GLY A 356 1.03 -18.71 10.63
CA GLY A 356 2.04 -19.01 9.60
C GLY A 356 3.45 -19.23 10.16
N ARG A 357 3.54 -19.89 11.33
CA ARG A 357 4.77 -20.12 12.12
C ARG A 357 4.82 -21.54 12.69
N ASN A 358 4.64 -22.56 11.85
CA ASN A 358 4.65 -23.98 12.26
C ASN A 358 3.58 -24.33 13.33
N GLY A 359 2.46 -23.61 13.35
CA GLY A 359 1.41 -23.78 14.35
C GLY A 359 1.70 -23.11 15.70
N ASN A 360 2.87 -22.46 15.86
CA ASN A 360 3.21 -21.74 17.08
C ASN A 360 2.24 -20.56 17.29
N SER A 361 1.65 -20.50 18.48
CA SER A 361 0.65 -19.50 18.85
C SER A 361 -0.62 -19.47 17.96
N ASN A 362 -0.91 -20.51 17.16
CA ASN A 362 -2.23 -20.62 16.54
C ASN A 362 -3.31 -20.78 17.62
N GLY A 363 -4.43 -20.08 17.51
CA GLY A 363 -5.46 -20.11 18.53
C GLY A 363 -6.63 -19.16 18.25
N TYR A 364 -7.54 -19.10 19.22
CA TYR A 364 -8.74 -18.27 19.21
C TYR A 364 -8.48 -16.94 19.92
N TYR A 365 -8.70 -15.82 19.23
CA TYR A 365 -8.45 -14.46 19.69
C TYR A 365 -9.68 -13.57 19.54
N TYR A 366 -9.86 -12.61 20.45
CA TYR A 366 -10.84 -11.54 20.25
C TYR A 366 -10.36 -10.48 19.27
N ILE A 367 -11.27 -10.04 18.40
CA ILE A 367 -11.06 -8.97 17.41
C ILE A 367 -11.94 -7.73 17.66
N ASP A 368 -12.74 -7.78 18.73
CA ASP A 368 -13.59 -6.72 19.24
C ASP A 368 -13.04 -6.19 20.59
N ASN A 369 -13.77 -5.30 21.26
CA ASN A 369 -13.29 -4.72 22.51
C ASN A 369 -13.23 -5.79 23.62
N ILE A 370 -12.04 -5.94 24.21
CA ILE A 370 -11.78 -6.79 25.39
C ILE A 370 -11.94 -6.05 26.72
N THR A 371 -12.06 -4.71 26.68
CA THR A 371 -12.41 -3.84 27.81
C THR A 371 -13.58 -2.94 27.40
N ASN A 372 -14.02 -2.04 28.28
CA ASN A 372 -15.02 -1.02 27.94
C ASN A 372 -14.47 0.15 27.12
N LEU A 373 -13.17 0.18 26.83
CA LEU A 373 -12.57 1.17 25.96
C LEU A 373 -12.53 0.67 24.52
N LYS A 374 -12.85 1.56 23.58
CA LYS A 374 -12.82 1.25 22.16
C LYS A 374 -11.38 1.19 21.68
N LEU A 375 -10.96 0.05 21.15
CA LEU A 375 -9.62 -0.10 20.58
C LEU A 375 -9.60 0.37 19.13
N ASN A 376 -8.70 1.29 18.80
CA ASN A 376 -8.46 1.70 17.41
C ASN A 376 -7.46 0.72 16.77
N LEU A 377 -7.96 -0.42 16.29
CA LEU A 377 -7.15 -1.45 15.66
C LEU A 377 -7.02 -1.17 14.15
N LYS A 378 -5.79 -0.91 13.69
CA LYS A 378 -5.45 -0.77 12.26
C LYS A 378 -5.42 -2.14 11.58
N GLN A 379 -6.60 -2.73 11.40
CA GLN A 379 -6.78 -4.07 10.83
C GLN A 379 -7.44 -4.05 9.46
N ASN A 380 -7.09 -5.01 8.61
CA ASN A 380 -7.76 -5.26 7.33
C ASN A 380 -8.02 -6.76 7.16
N ALA A 381 -9.04 -7.09 6.39
CA ALA A 381 -9.36 -8.45 5.98
C ALA A 381 -9.55 -8.50 4.46
N ILE A 382 -9.19 -9.61 3.83
CA ILE A 382 -9.49 -9.88 2.42
C ILE A 382 -10.51 -11.01 2.40
N VAL A 383 -11.71 -10.63 1.99
CA VAL A 383 -12.90 -11.48 2.06
C VAL A 383 -13.29 -11.95 0.66
N ASN A 384 -14.19 -12.94 0.62
CA ASN A 384 -14.68 -13.62 -0.57
C ASN A 384 -13.60 -14.42 -1.33
N ILE A 385 -12.56 -14.90 -0.63
CA ILE A 385 -11.49 -15.69 -1.26
C ILE A 385 -12.00 -17.08 -1.60
N LYS A 386 -12.41 -17.23 -2.86
CA LYS A 386 -12.84 -18.50 -3.46
C LYS A 386 -12.44 -18.56 -4.95
N PRO A 387 -12.23 -19.76 -5.52
CA PRO A 387 -12.08 -19.93 -6.96
C PRO A 387 -13.30 -19.41 -7.74
N ILE A 388 -13.09 -18.97 -8.99
CA ILE A 388 -14.20 -18.54 -9.87
C ILE A 388 -15.18 -19.69 -10.15
N LYS A 389 -16.49 -19.43 -10.02
CA LYS A 389 -17.54 -20.46 -9.96
C LYS A 389 -18.10 -20.91 -11.32
N GLU A 390 -17.85 -20.19 -12.41
CA GLU A 390 -18.58 -20.35 -13.68
C GLU A 390 -17.65 -20.39 -14.91
N LEU A 391 -17.60 -21.56 -15.55
CA LEU A 391 -17.13 -21.75 -16.93
C LEU A 391 -18.29 -22.32 -17.78
N TYR A 392 -19.52 -21.86 -17.53
CA TYR A 392 -20.71 -22.22 -18.31
C TYR A 392 -20.92 -21.23 -19.47
N SER A 393 -21.16 -21.76 -20.67
CA SER A 393 -21.16 -20.99 -21.93
C SER A 393 -22.27 -19.91 -21.99
N GLN A 394 -21.87 -18.65 -22.16
CA GLN A 394 -22.71 -17.46 -22.34
C GLN A 394 -23.57 -17.52 -23.61
N VAL A 395 -23.01 -18.01 -24.73
CA VAL A 395 -23.73 -18.15 -26.02
C VAL A 395 -24.11 -19.62 -26.26
N ALA A 396 -25.38 -19.86 -26.61
CA ALA A 396 -25.94 -21.19 -26.85
C ALA A 396 -26.69 -21.27 -28.19
N LEU A 397 -26.70 -22.45 -28.81
CA LEU A 397 -27.53 -22.77 -29.96
C LEU A 397 -28.91 -23.27 -29.53
N LEU A 398 -29.97 -22.59 -29.97
CA LEU A 398 -31.35 -23.05 -29.77
C LEU A 398 -31.76 -24.13 -30.77
N LYS A 399 -31.19 -24.09 -31.99
CA LYS A 399 -31.39 -25.09 -33.03
C LYS A 399 -30.03 -25.61 -33.50
N PRO A 400 -29.96 -26.86 -34.02
CA PRO A 400 -28.75 -27.35 -34.66
C PRO A 400 -28.30 -26.40 -35.79
N LEU A 401 -26.99 -26.29 -35.99
CA LEU A 401 -26.41 -25.63 -37.16
C LEU A 401 -26.98 -26.24 -38.45
N GLU A 402 -27.29 -25.40 -39.44
CA GLU A 402 -27.96 -25.83 -40.68
C GLU A 402 -27.12 -25.49 -41.92
N LEU A 403 -26.84 -26.49 -42.77
CA LEU A 403 -26.16 -26.30 -44.06
C LEU A 403 -27.19 -25.86 -45.13
N LYS A 404 -26.92 -24.77 -45.85
CA LYS A 404 -27.83 -24.19 -46.87
C LYS A 404 -27.59 -24.66 -48.31
N GLN A 405 -26.87 -25.76 -48.51
CA GLN A 405 -26.59 -26.32 -49.82
C GLN A 405 -26.60 -27.85 -49.80
N GLU A 406 -26.97 -28.48 -50.91
CA GLU A 406 -27.12 -29.95 -51.00
C GLU A 406 -25.78 -30.69 -51.10
N VAL A 407 -24.77 -30.08 -51.74
CA VAL A 407 -23.47 -30.72 -52.00
C VAL A 407 -22.33 -29.77 -51.58
N VAL A 408 -21.31 -30.33 -50.95
CA VAL A 408 -20.11 -29.62 -50.51
C VAL A 408 -18.92 -30.16 -51.31
N TYR A 409 -18.29 -29.31 -52.12
CA TYR A 409 -17.10 -29.70 -52.90
C TYR A 409 -15.81 -29.23 -52.21
N GLN A 410 -14.71 -29.95 -52.39
CA GLN A 410 -13.39 -29.47 -51.95
C GLN A 410 -13.10 -28.11 -52.58
N ASN A 411 -12.43 -27.22 -51.82
CA ASN A 411 -12.08 -25.87 -52.27
C ASN A 411 -13.27 -24.97 -52.64
N SER A 412 -14.50 -25.32 -52.22
CA SER A 412 -15.69 -24.45 -52.37
C SER A 412 -16.04 -23.77 -51.04
N SER A 413 -16.61 -22.57 -51.12
CA SER A 413 -17.25 -21.90 -49.98
C SER A 413 -18.63 -22.47 -49.74
N ILE A 414 -19.07 -22.50 -48.47
CA ILE A 414 -20.39 -23.02 -48.08
C ILE A 414 -21.14 -22.02 -47.20
N LYS A 415 -22.48 -22.17 -47.11
CA LYS A 415 -23.34 -21.34 -46.25
C LYS A 415 -23.92 -22.13 -45.08
N ILE A 416 -23.76 -21.62 -43.87
CA ILE A 416 -24.21 -22.27 -42.62
C ILE A 416 -25.01 -21.27 -41.78
N ASN A 417 -26.22 -21.66 -41.36
CA ASN A 417 -27.03 -20.90 -40.43
C ASN A 417 -26.80 -21.35 -38.98
N ALA A 418 -26.76 -20.38 -38.06
CA ALA A 418 -26.73 -20.58 -36.62
C ALA A 418 -27.87 -19.81 -35.95
N ASN A 419 -28.68 -20.50 -35.15
CA ASN A 419 -29.73 -19.89 -34.34
C ASN A 419 -29.26 -19.84 -32.88
N ILE A 420 -28.88 -18.65 -32.41
CA ILE A 420 -28.16 -18.45 -31.15
C ILE A 420 -28.98 -17.63 -30.16
N VAL A 421 -28.72 -17.85 -28.87
CA VAL A 421 -29.27 -17.09 -27.75
C VAL A 421 -28.17 -16.83 -26.71
N ASN A 422 -28.25 -15.70 -26.02
CA ASN A 422 -27.41 -15.38 -24.88
C ASN A 422 -28.09 -15.81 -23.57
N ASN A 423 -27.47 -16.75 -22.86
CA ASN A 423 -27.99 -17.33 -21.61
C ASN A 423 -27.54 -16.56 -20.35
N SER A 424 -26.72 -15.51 -20.50
CA SER A 424 -26.30 -14.66 -19.38
C SER A 424 -27.28 -13.53 -19.12
N SER A 425 -27.17 -12.89 -17.94
CA SER A 425 -27.97 -11.73 -17.56
C SER A 425 -27.54 -10.42 -18.23
N GLU A 426 -26.36 -10.39 -18.86
CA GLU A 426 -25.81 -9.22 -19.56
C GLU A 426 -25.90 -9.42 -21.07
N SER A 427 -25.94 -8.35 -21.87
CA SER A 427 -25.86 -8.48 -23.34
C SER A 427 -24.46 -8.95 -23.76
N PHE A 428 -24.40 -9.70 -24.86
CA PHE A 428 -23.14 -10.19 -25.43
C PHE A 428 -22.81 -9.38 -26.68
N SER A 429 -21.57 -8.91 -26.79
CA SER A 429 -21.03 -8.23 -27.97
C SER A 429 -19.65 -8.80 -28.25
N GLY A 430 -19.45 -9.42 -29.41
CA GLY A 430 -18.17 -10.00 -29.73
C GLY A 430 -18.19 -11.00 -30.88
N SER A 431 -17.04 -11.65 -31.06
CA SER A 431 -16.76 -12.48 -32.21
C SER A 431 -17.36 -13.87 -32.10
N LEU A 432 -17.95 -14.35 -33.20
CA LEU A 432 -18.31 -15.74 -33.44
C LEU A 432 -17.38 -16.38 -34.47
N SER A 433 -17.16 -17.68 -34.35
CA SER A 433 -16.28 -18.46 -35.24
C SER A 433 -16.88 -19.82 -35.55
N LEU A 434 -17.00 -20.14 -36.84
CA LEU A 434 -17.25 -21.52 -37.30
C LEU A 434 -15.93 -22.22 -37.53
N ARG A 435 -15.81 -23.41 -36.94
CA ARG A 435 -14.58 -24.22 -36.96
C ARG A 435 -14.85 -25.60 -37.51
N LEU A 436 -13.95 -26.07 -38.37
CA LEU A 436 -14.01 -27.37 -39.02
C LEU A 436 -13.16 -28.39 -38.26
N PHE A 437 -13.67 -29.61 -38.15
CA PHE A 437 -13.07 -30.75 -37.46
C PHE A 437 -13.11 -32.00 -38.34
N ASP A 438 -12.13 -32.90 -38.21
CA ASP A 438 -12.13 -34.20 -38.87
C ASP A 438 -13.11 -35.20 -38.22
N ALA A 439 -13.14 -36.44 -38.73
CA ALA A 439 -14.03 -37.50 -38.23
C ALA A 439 -13.71 -37.91 -36.78
N GLU A 440 -12.45 -37.80 -36.37
CA GLU A 440 -11.92 -38.06 -35.03
C GLU A 440 -12.12 -36.87 -34.07
N ASN A 441 -12.71 -35.77 -34.56
CA ASN A 441 -13.04 -34.57 -33.81
C ASN A 441 -11.83 -33.69 -33.43
N ASN A 442 -10.73 -33.78 -34.18
CA ASN A 442 -9.59 -32.87 -34.09
C ASN A 442 -9.90 -31.58 -34.85
N PHE A 443 -9.49 -30.44 -34.30
CA PHE A 443 -9.65 -29.13 -34.95
C PHE A 443 -8.75 -29.04 -36.18
N LEU A 444 -9.32 -28.60 -37.32
CA LEU A 444 -8.59 -28.41 -38.57
C LEU A 444 -8.34 -26.93 -38.81
N ILE A 445 -9.39 -26.18 -39.13
CA ILE A 445 -9.29 -24.76 -39.50
C ILE A 445 -10.53 -23.97 -39.03
N THR A 446 -10.37 -22.67 -38.89
CA THR A 446 -11.51 -21.75 -38.86
C THR A 446 -12.01 -21.51 -40.29
N ILE A 447 -13.31 -21.66 -40.51
CA ILE A 447 -13.93 -21.53 -41.83
C ILE A 447 -14.78 -20.28 -41.98
N ALA A 448 -15.20 -19.63 -40.89
CA ALA A 448 -15.84 -18.31 -40.93
C ALA A 448 -15.69 -17.62 -39.57
N GLU A 449 -15.59 -16.30 -39.56
CA GLU A 449 -15.70 -15.47 -38.36
C GLU A 449 -16.61 -14.28 -38.64
N GLN A 450 -17.35 -13.85 -37.62
CA GLN A 450 -18.28 -12.73 -37.74
C GLN A 450 -18.41 -12.01 -36.39
N GLU A 451 -18.41 -10.68 -36.41
CA GLU A 451 -18.69 -9.86 -35.24
C GLU A 451 -20.20 -9.66 -35.02
N ILE A 452 -20.60 -9.63 -33.75
CA ILE A 452 -21.95 -9.25 -33.33
C ILE A 452 -21.85 -8.04 -32.44
N ASP A 453 -22.53 -6.96 -32.86
CA ASP A 453 -22.55 -5.70 -32.11
C ASP A 453 -23.32 -5.83 -30.80
N GLU A 454 -24.45 -6.57 -30.78
CA GLU A 454 -25.24 -6.80 -29.56
C GLU A 454 -26.17 -8.02 -29.69
N LEU A 455 -26.14 -8.90 -28.67
CA LEU A 455 -27.04 -10.04 -28.48
C LEU A 455 -27.66 -9.95 -27.07
N GLU A 456 -28.89 -9.48 -27.02
CA GLU A 456 -29.63 -9.30 -25.77
C GLU A 456 -29.89 -10.62 -25.02
N SER A 457 -29.96 -10.53 -23.69
CA SER A 457 -30.23 -11.67 -22.81
C SER A 457 -31.55 -12.35 -23.17
N ASN A 458 -31.51 -13.67 -23.37
CA ASN A 458 -32.65 -14.54 -23.69
C ASN A 458 -33.41 -14.18 -25.00
N GLN A 459 -32.84 -13.36 -25.87
CA GLN A 459 -33.42 -13.05 -27.19
C GLN A 459 -32.69 -13.83 -28.29
N PRO A 460 -33.36 -14.74 -29.02
CA PRO A 460 -32.73 -15.48 -30.09
C PRO A 460 -32.54 -14.66 -31.36
N ILE A 461 -31.42 -14.88 -32.06
CA ILE A 461 -31.19 -14.39 -33.42
C ILE A 461 -30.73 -15.51 -34.35
N GLU A 462 -30.97 -15.33 -35.66
CA GLU A 462 -30.43 -16.21 -36.70
C GLU A 462 -29.34 -15.49 -37.49
N ILE A 463 -28.19 -16.15 -37.63
CA ILE A 463 -27.01 -15.64 -38.35
C ILE A 463 -26.66 -16.61 -39.47
N THR A 464 -26.38 -16.07 -40.65
CA THR A 464 -25.89 -16.84 -41.81
C THR A 464 -24.41 -16.56 -42.03
N PHE A 465 -23.58 -17.57 -41.89
CA PHE A 465 -22.15 -17.51 -42.21
C PHE A 465 -21.92 -17.92 -43.66
N GLU A 466 -21.13 -17.13 -44.39
CA GLU A 466 -20.50 -17.54 -45.64
C GLU A 466 -19.05 -17.92 -45.34
N THR A 467 -18.70 -19.18 -45.60
CA THR A 467 -17.38 -19.69 -45.22
C THR A 467 -16.33 -19.30 -46.24
N ASN A 468 -15.08 -19.17 -45.76
CA ASN A 468 -13.91 -19.31 -46.60
C ASN A 468 -13.98 -20.64 -47.37
N PRO A 469 -13.37 -20.72 -48.58
CA PRO A 469 -13.35 -21.96 -49.31
C PRO A 469 -12.69 -23.05 -48.46
N LEU A 470 -13.23 -24.27 -48.51
CA LEU A 470 -12.75 -25.43 -47.75
C LEU A 470 -11.44 -25.98 -48.33
N PHE A 471 -10.41 -25.13 -48.41
CA PHE A 471 -9.08 -25.47 -48.86
C PHE A 471 -8.50 -26.60 -48.00
N ASN A 472 -7.77 -27.52 -48.62
CA ASN A 472 -7.09 -28.64 -47.94
C ASN A 472 -8.01 -29.67 -47.25
N THR A 473 -9.30 -29.72 -47.58
CA THR A 473 -10.19 -30.81 -47.15
C THR A 473 -10.03 -32.02 -48.07
N SER A 474 -9.80 -33.22 -47.51
CA SER A 474 -9.90 -34.49 -48.26
C SER A 474 -11.37 -34.87 -48.50
N VAL A 475 -11.63 -35.83 -49.38
CA VAL A 475 -12.98 -36.39 -49.53
C VAL A 475 -13.35 -37.11 -48.26
N GLY A 476 -14.49 -36.80 -47.67
CA GLY A 476 -14.95 -37.47 -46.46
C GLY A 476 -15.78 -36.61 -45.53
N LYS A 477 -16.01 -37.15 -44.34
CA LYS A 477 -16.92 -36.59 -43.34
C LYS A 477 -16.16 -35.65 -42.41
N TYR A 478 -16.71 -34.45 -42.23
CA TYR A 478 -16.20 -33.44 -41.32
C TYR A 478 -17.31 -32.95 -40.39
N TYR A 479 -16.90 -32.27 -39.32
CA TYR A 479 -17.82 -31.60 -38.42
C TYR A 479 -17.55 -30.10 -38.35
N VAL A 480 -18.61 -29.30 -38.28
CA VAL A 480 -18.55 -27.87 -38.03
C VAL A 480 -19.15 -27.59 -36.65
N LYS A 481 -18.46 -26.75 -35.87
CA LYS A 481 -18.91 -26.27 -34.57
C LYS A 481 -18.77 -24.75 -34.47
N LEU A 482 -19.66 -24.14 -33.70
CA LEU A 482 -19.69 -22.71 -33.41
C LEU A 482 -18.94 -22.41 -32.10
N TYR A 483 -18.11 -21.38 -32.14
CA TYR A 483 -17.43 -20.84 -30.97
C TYR A 483 -17.78 -19.36 -30.84
N TYR A 484 -17.72 -18.85 -29.61
CA TYR A 484 -17.82 -17.42 -29.32
C TYR A 484 -16.60 -17.00 -28.49
N LYS A 485 -16.12 -15.77 -28.67
CA LYS A 485 -14.99 -15.22 -27.91
C LYS A 485 -15.54 -14.62 -26.62
N HIS A 486 -15.12 -15.10 -25.46
CA HIS A 486 -15.64 -14.64 -24.17
C HIS A 486 -15.10 -13.26 -23.80
N ASP A 487 -15.95 -12.35 -23.36
CA ASP A 487 -15.64 -10.92 -23.20
C ASP A 487 -14.51 -10.64 -22.20
N ILE A 488 -14.48 -11.39 -21.08
CA ILE A 488 -13.46 -11.23 -20.02
C ILE A 488 -12.17 -12.03 -20.29
N SER A 489 -12.28 -13.28 -20.75
CA SER A 489 -11.09 -14.14 -20.93
C SER A 489 -10.44 -14.01 -22.31
N HIS A 490 -11.14 -13.40 -23.27
CA HIS A 490 -10.78 -13.33 -24.70
C HIS A 490 -10.49 -14.69 -25.36
N LYS A 491 -10.86 -15.80 -24.70
CA LYS A 491 -10.72 -17.17 -25.22
C LYS A 491 -11.95 -17.56 -26.03
N TRP A 492 -11.71 -18.35 -27.07
CA TRP A 492 -12.76 -18.99 -27.85
C TRP A 492 -13.37 -20.14 -27.06
N LEU A 493 -14.62 -19.98 -26.65
CA LEU A 493 -15.39 -20.99 -25.95
C LEU A 493 -16.39 -21.64 -26.91
N LEU A 494 -16.56 -22.96 -26.75
CA LEU A 494 -17.54 -23.70 -27.53
C LEU A 494 -18.95 -23.26 -27.10
N SER A 495 -19.79 -22.85 -28.05
CA SER A 495 -21.20 -22.55 -27.75
C SER A 495 -21.91 -23.81 -27.24
N SER A 496 -22.79 -23.69 -26.25
CA SER A 496 -23.61 -24.84 -25.80
C SER A 496 -24.77 -25.13 -26.75
N GLY A 497 -25.51 -26.21 -26.50
CA GLY A 497 -26.57 -26.70 -27.37
C GLY A 497 -26.07 -27.74 -28.38
N ASN A 498 -26.88 -28.03 -29.41
CA ASN A 498 -26.53 -29.04 -30.42
C ASN A 498 -25.51 -28.49 -31.43
N ASN A 499 -24.27 -28.36 -30.98
CA ASN A 499 -23.21 -27.62 -31.64
C ASN A 499 -22.28 -28.50 -32.51
N LYS A 500 -22.86 -29.43 -33.26
CA LYS A 500 -22.09 -30.34 -34.13
C LYS A 500 -22.86 -30.60 -35.43
N LEU A 501 -22.55 -29.83 -36.47
CA LEU A 501 -23.04 -30.07 -37.84
C LEU A 501 -22.10 -31.04 -38.54
N LYS A 502 -22.64 -32.06 -39.21
CA LYS A 502 -21.85 -32.97 -40.05
C LYS A 502 -21.95 -32.53 -41.51
N ILE A 503 -20.81 -32.46 -42.21
CA ILE A 503 -20.75 -32.21 -43.65
C ILE A 503 -19.97 -33.34 -44.35
N ASP A 504 -20.30 -33.62 -45.60
CA ASP A 504 -19.64 -34.64 -46.44
C ASP A 504 -19.03 -33.96 -47.66
N VAL A 505 -17.70 -33.87 -47.70
CA VAL A 505 -16.95 -33.14 -48.72
C VAL A 505 -16.64 -34.08 -49.89
N GLN A 506 -17.00 -33.66 -51.10
CA GLN A 506 -16.84 -34.43 -52.34
C GLN A 506 -15.77 -33.84 -53.27
N LYS A 507 -15.19 -34.68 -54.15
CA LYS A 507 -14.23 -34.21 -55.15
C LYS A 507 -14.89 -33.24 -56.15
N PRO A 508 -14.21 -32.15 -56.55
CA PRO A 508 -14.66 -31.29 -57.63
C PRO A 508 -14.57 -32.03 -58.99
N LEU A 509 -15.44 -31.66 -59.93
CA LEU A 509 -15.65 -32.34 -61.22
C LEU A 509 -14.63 -32.01 -62.34
N SER A 510 -13.41 -31.52 -62.04
CA SER A 510 -12.45 -31.06 -63.07
C SER A 510 -11.19 -31.94 -63.22
N SER A 511 -10.56 -31.84 -64.40
CA SER A 511 -9.46 -32.66 -64.93
C SER A 511 -8.26 -32.78 -63.99
N GLU A 512 -7.83 -34.02 -63.71
CA GLU A 512 -6.76 -34.36 -62.77
C GLU A 512 -5.37 -33.93 -63.26
N SER A 513 -4.54 -33.37 -62.37
CA SER A 513 -3.10 -33.21 -62.59
C SER A 513 -2.41 -34.58 -62.56
N LYS A 514 -1.40 -34.76 -63.42
CA LYS A 514 -0.52 -35.95 -63.44
C LYS A 514 0.50 -35.96 -62.29
N LEU A 515 0.62 -34.86 -61.55
CA LEU A 515 1.52 -34.70 -60.40
C LEU A 515 0.74 -34.58 -59.09
N SER A 516 1.38 -34.99 -58.00
CA SER A 516 0.92 -34.72 -56.63
C SER A 516 2.08 -34.24 -55.76
N LEU A 517 1.81 -33.53 -54.67
CA LEU A 517 2.84 -33.20 -53.68
C LEU A 517 3.37 -34.48 -53.01
N TYR A 518 4.70 -34.58 -52.91
CA TYR A 518 5.38 -35.68 -52.25
C TYR A 518 5.58 -35.44 -50.74
N SER A 519 5.74 -34.18 -50.35
CA SER A 519 5.92 -33.75 -48.97
C SER A 519 5.26 -32.38 -48.74
N LEU A 520 5.08 -32.00 -47.47
CA LEU A 520 4.63 -30.65 -47.12
C LEU A 520 5.63 -29.61 -47.63
N PRO A 521 5.17 -28.61 -48.41
CA PRO A 521 5.99 -27.48 -48.79
C PRO A 521 6.41 -26.63 -47.58
N THR A 522 7.56 -25.95 -47.67
CA THR A 522 8.11 -25.10 -46.60
C THR A 522 8.29 -23.65 -47.07
N LEU A 523 8.09 -22.69 -46.16
CA LEU A 523 8.22 -21.25 -46.39
C LEU A 523 9.41 -20.67 -45.61
N SER A 524 10.03 -19.60 -46.14
CA SER A 524 11.07 -18.83 -45.41
C SER A 524 10.53 -18.15 -44.15
N ALA A 525 9.30 -17.62 -44.22
CA ALA A 525 8.56 -17.07 -43.09
C ALA A 525 7.06 -17.10 -43.38
N TYR A 526 6.25 -17.27 -42.33
CA TYR A 526 4.77 -17.32 -42.44
C TYR A 526 4.11 -15.98 -42.09
N GLN A 527 4.82 -15.09 -41.39
CA GLN A 527 4.46 -13.67 -41.18
C GLN A 527 5.65 -12.82 -41.60
N ILE A 528 5.42 -11.87 -42.49
CA ILE A 528 6.50 -11.14 -43.18
C ILE A 528 6.30 -9.64 -42.99
N ASP A 529 7.26 -9.01 -42.31
CA ASP A 529 7.46 -7.57 -42.38
C ASP A 529 8.23 -7.28 -43.68
N LYS A 530 7.51 -6.91 -44.73
CA LYS A 530 8.10 -6.74 -46.08
C LYS A 530 9.16 -5.63 -46.16
N GLU A 531 9.20 -4.73 -45.17
CA GLU A 531 10.24 -3.69 -45.05
C GLU A 531 11.56 -4.26 -44.50
N LYS A 532 11.50 -5.39 -43.77
CA LYS A 532 12.68 -6.13 -43.28
C LYS A 532 13.06 -7.30 -44.19
N ASP A 533 12.08 -8.02 -44.72
CA ASP A 533 12.28 -9.22 -45.53
C ASP A 533 11.46 -9.15 -46.83
N SER A 534 12.12 -8.72 -47.90
CA SER A 534 11.47 -8.37 -49.17
C SER A 534 11.27 -9.54 -50.13
N THR A 535 11.78 -10.73 -49.80
CA THR A 535 11.78 -11.91 -50.69
C THR A 535 11.09 -13.10 -50.04
N LEU A 536 10.08 -13.65 -50.71
CA LEU A 536 9.41 -14.87 -50.26
C LEU A 536 10.00 -16.08 -50.97
N LYS A 537 10.37 -17.10 -50.19
CA LYS A 537 10.89 -18.39 -50.70
C LYS A 537 9.99 -19.53 -50.25
N VAL A 538 9.61 -20.38 -51.20
CA VAL A 538 8.87 -21.63 -50.95
C VAL A 538 9.61 -22.81 -51.56
N THR A 539 9.68 -23.92 -50.83
CA THR A 539 10.31 -25.17 -51.30
C THR A 539 9.29 -26.30 -51.31
N ALA A 540 9.18 -27.04 -52.43
CA ALA A 540 8.20 -28.11 -52.59
C ALA A 540 8.76 -29.33 -53.35
N SER A 541 8.30 -30.52 -52.97
CA SER A 541 8.62 -31.79 -53.64
C SER A 541 7.36 -32.41 -54.25
N PHE A 542 7.49 -33.06 -55.40
CA PHE A 542 6.39 -33.60 -56.21
C PHE A 542 6.65 -35.06 -56.58
N ILE A 543 5.59 -35.81 -56.88
CA ILE A 543 5.63 -37.20 -57.36
C ILE A 543 4.68 -37.35 -58.56
N ASN A 544 5.12 -38.07 -59.59
CA ASN A 544 4.26 -38.42 -60.71
C ASN A 544 3.32 -39.57 -60.31
N THR A 545 2.02 -39.30 -60.24
CA THR A 545 0.98 -40.26 -59.86
C THR A 545 0.22 -40.82 -61.05
N SER A 546 0.54 -40.39 -62.27
CA SER A 546 -0.05 -40.90 -63.50
C SER A 546 0.58 -42.21 -63.96
N LYS A 547 -0.06 -42.88 -64.94
CA LYS A 547 0.47 -44.11 -65.57
C LYS A 547 1.50 -43.83 -66.66
N GLU A 548 1.75 -42.57 -66.98
CA GLU A 548 2.63 -42.13 -68.07
C GLU A 548 3.79 -41.31 -67.52
N ASN A 549 4.85 -41.13 -68.31
CA ASN A 549 5.92 -40.19 -67.93
C ASN A 549 5.39 -38.75 -67.94
N PHE A 550 5.77 -37.94 -66.96
CA PHE A 550 5.43 -36.54 -66.91
C PHE A 550 6.60 -35.67 -67.39
N ALA A 551 6.37 -34.89 -68.44
CA ALA A 551 7.23 -33.77 -68.86
C ALA A 551 6.35 -32.52 -68.96
N GLY A 552 6.86 -31.38 -68.48
CA GLY A 552 6.06 -30.17 -68.38
C GLY A 552 6.56 -29.15 -67.36
N ILE A 553 5.70 -28.19 -67.05
CA ILE A 553 6.01 -27.06 -66.15
C ILE A 553 5.25 -27.20 -64.84
N ILE A 554 5.93 -26.96 -63.73
CA ILE A 554 5.34 -26.73 -62.41
C ILE A 554 5.39 -25.23 -62.12
N SER A 555 4.29 -24.61 -61.71
CA SER A 555 4.26 -23.19 -61.30
C SER A 555 3.75 -23.08 -59.86
N ALA A 556 4.43 -22.23 -59.08
CA ALA A 556 3.98 -21.80 -57.76
C ALA A 556 3.38 -20.38 -57.89
N SER A 557 2.15 -20.18 -57.45
CA SER A 557 1.47 -18.89 -57.53
C SER A 557 0.91 -18.46 -56.18
N ILE A 558 0.89 -17.15 -55.94
CA ILE A 558 0.27 -16.48 -54.80
C ILE A 558 -1.20 -16.21 -55.14
N TYR A 559 -2.06 -16.60 -54.22
CA TYR A 559 -3.50 -16.41 -54.27
C TYR A 559 -3.92 -15.47 -53.14
N ASP A 560 -4.93 -14.64 -53.39
CA ASP A 560 -5.62 -13.90 -52.34
C ASP A 560 -6.58 -14.82 -51.55
N GLU A 561 -7.22 -14.28 -50.51
CA GLU A 561 -8.22 -15.00 -49.70
C GLU A 561 -9.44 -15.47 -50.49
N LYS A 562 -9.69 -14.90 -51.68
CA LYS A 562 -10.80 -15.27 -52.56
C LYS A 562 -10.41 -16.39 -53.53
N GLY A 563 -9.17 -16.87 -53.50
CA GLY A 563 -8.65 -17.89 -54.41
C GLY A 563 -8.29 -17.36 -55.80
N THR A 564 -8.14 -16.04 -55.95
CA THR A 564 -7.69 -15.40 -57.19
C THR A 564 -6.17 -15.40 -57.24
N ILE A 565 -5.57 -15.79 -58.36
CA ILE A 565 -4.12 -15.68 -58.56
C ILE A 565 -3.76 -14.19 -58.66
N ILE A 566 -2.91 -13.73 -57.74
CA ILE A 566 -2.43 -12.34 -57.69
C ILE A 566 -1.04 -12.22 -58.32
N LYS A 567 -0.19 -13.24 -58.14
CA LYS A 567 1.20 -13.20 -58.60
C LYS A 567 1.77 -14.60 -58.80
N GLU A 568 2.55 -14.83 -59.84
CA GLU A 568 3.38 -16.04 -59.95
C GLU A 568 4.66 -15.86 -59.14
N LEU A 569 4.99 -16.82 -58.26
CA LEU A 569 6.27 -16.82 -57.55
C LEU A 569 7.39 -17.18 -58.51
N ALA A 570 7.31 -18.39 -59.08
CA ALA A 570 8.18 -18.85 -60.14
C ALA A 570 7.58 -20.10 -60.80
N SER A 571 8.14 -20.49 -61.94
CA SER A 571 7.90 -21.78 -62.57
C SER A 571 9.19 -22.58 -62.73
N TYR A 572 9.04 -23.89 -62.72
CA TYR A 572 10.11 -24.88 -62.86
C TYR A 572 9.78 -25.80 -64.04
N ASN A 573 10.67 -25.85 -65.03
CA ASN A 573 10.51 -26.67 -66.22
C ASN A 573 11.19 -28.03 -66.02
N ILE A 574 10.45 -29.12 -66.20
CA ILE A 574 10.97 -30.48 -66.10
C ILE A 574 11.52 -30.90 -67.46
N THR A 575 12.84 -30.90 -67.59
CA THR A 575 13.54 -31.22 -68.85
C THR A 575 13.75 -32.71 -69.08
N GLU A 576 13.68 -33.55 -68.03
CA GLU A 576 13.74 -35.01 -68.12
C GLU A 576 12.42 -35.62 -67.65
N ALA A 577 11.80 -36.44 -68.49
CA ALA A 577 10.49 -36.99 -68.22
C ALA A 577 10.49 -37.86 -66.94
N VAL A 578 9.65 -37.50 -65.98
CA VAL A 578 9.56 -38.15 -64.66
C VAL A 578 8.70 -39.41 -64.80
N ALA A 579 9.29 -40.59 -64.60
CA ALA A 579 8.56 -41.86 -64.69
C ALA A 579 7.46 -41.98 -63.62
N PRO A 580 6.41 -42.81 -63.85
CA PRO A 580 5.41 -43.12 -62.83
C PRO A 580 6.02 -43.51 -61.48
N ASN A 581 5.51 -42.95 -60.39
CA ASN A 581 5.98 -43.09 -59.01
C ASN A 581 7.38 -42.51 -58.70
N ASN A 582 8.06 -41.86 -59.64
CA ASN A 582 9.30 -41.13 -59.35
C ASN A 582 9.03 -39.73 -58.81
N GLN A 583 9.98 -39.22 -58.03
CA GLN A 583 9.89 -37.96 -57.29
C GLN A 583 10.77 -36.87 -57.91
N ILE A 584 10.32 -35.64 -57.73
CA ILE A 584 11.08 -34.41 -57.96
C ILE A 584 11.21 -33.74 -56.60
N LYS A 585 12.44 -33.57 -56.12
CA LYS A 585 12.69 -33.15 -54.74
C LYS A 585 13.13 -31.70 -54.68
N ASP A 586 12.65 -31.02 -53.64
CA ASP A 586 13.15 -29.75 -53.12
C ASP A 586 13.28 -28.64 -54.18
N ILE A 587 12.25 -28.45 -55.01
CA ILE A 587 12.19 -27.33 -55.94
C ILE A 587 11.94 -26.05 -55.14
N GLU A 588 12.82 -25.07 -55.31
CA GLU A 588 12.70 -23.74 -54.71
C GLU A 588 12.05 -22.75 -55.69
N PHE A 589 11.02 -22.05 -55.23
CA PHE A 589 10.38 -20.94 -55.95
C PHE A 589 10.53 -19.69 -55.08
N PHE A 590 11.03 -18.58 -55.64
CA PHE A 590 11.22 -17.34 -54.88
C PHE A 590 10.99 -16.10 -55.73
N ASN A 591 10.45 -15.04 -55.12
CA ASN A 591 10.24 -13.75 -55.76
C ASN A 591 10.12 -12.63 -54.72
N THR A 592 10.24 -11.36 -55.15
CA THR A 592 10.02 -10.21 -54.28
C THR A 592 8.52 -10.03 -53.97
N ILE A 593 8.20 -9.49 -52.81
CA ILE A 593 6.81 -9.25 -52.37
C ILE A 593 6.53 -7.80 -51.95
N LEU A 594 7.45 -6.87 -52.23
CA LEU A 594 7.28 -5.45 -51.88
C LEU A 594 6.03 -4.81 -52.50
N ASP A 595 5.65 -5.29 -53.68
CA ASP A 595 4.48 -4.90 -54.48
C ASP A 595 3.16 -5.46 -53.95
N LEU A 596 3.17 -6.41 -53.02
CA LEU A 596 1.97 -6.94 -52.40
C LEU A 596 1.52 -6.03 -51.25
N ASP A 597 0.21 -5.84 -51.12
CA ASP A 597 -0.37 -5.12 -49.98
C ASP A 597 -0.23 -5.90 -48.67
N TYR A 598 -0.47 -5.24 -47.54
CA TYR A 598 -0.57 -5.93 -46.25
C TYR A 598 -1.83 -6.81 -46.22
N GLY A 599 -1.71 -8.07 -45.82
CA GLY A 599 -2.83 -9.01 -45.84
C GLY A 599 -2.41 -10.48 -45.82
N ILE A 600 -3.40 -11.38 -45.89
CA ILE A 600 -3.23 -12.83 -45.94
C ILE A 600 -3.19 -13.31 -47.39
N TYR A 601 -2.27 -14.22 -47.66
CA TYR A 601 -2.06 -14.81 -48.97
C TYR A 601 -1.83 -16.32 -48.87
N PHE A 602 -2.02 -17.01 -49.99
CA PHE A 602 -1.81 -18.46 -50.11
C PHE A 602 -0.88 -18.79 -51.25
N ILE A 603 -0.09 -19.85 -51.15
CA ILE A 603 0.72 -20.38 -52.26
C ILE A 603 0.12 -21.69 -52.72
N GLY A 604 -0.28 -21.77 -53.97
CA GLY A 604 -0.74 -23.00 -54.63
C GLY A 604 0.19 -23.43 -55.76
N PHE A 605 0.16 -24.72 -56.08
CA PHE A 605 0.99 -25.30 -57.13
C PHE A 605 0.12 -25.84 -58.27
N SER A 606 0.53 -25.55 -59.50
CA SER A 606 -0.12 -26.05 -60.70
C SER A 606 0.89 -26.68 -61.65
N SER A 607 0.45 -27.67 -62.42
CA SER A 607 1.27 -28.36 -63.41
C SER A 607 0.63 -28.26 -64.79
N LYS A 608 1.45 -28.14 -65.82
CA LYS A 608 1.03 -28.21 -67.22
C LYS A 608 1.91 -29.22 -67.95
N ASP A 609 1.32 -30.24 -68.56
CA ASP A 609 2.03 -31.15 -69.46
C ASP A 609 2.20 -30.52 -70.86
N GLU A 610 2.97 -31.16 -71.73
CA GLU A 610 3.31 -30.63 -73.08
C GLU A 610 2.07 -30.37 -73.97
N GLU A 611 0.93 -31.00 -73.70
CA GLU A 611 -0.28 -30.95 -74.54
C GLU A 611 -1.50 -30.24 -73.87
N GLY A 612 -1.42 -29.83 -72.59
CA GLY A 612 -2.59 -29.48 -71.79
C GLY A 612 -2.65 -28.04 -71.23
N LYS A 613 -3.74 -27.75 -70.49
CA LYS A 613 -3.90 -26.53 -69.67
C LYS A 613 -3.33 -26.78 -68.27
N PHE A 614 -2.95 -25.73 -67.55
CA PHE A 614 -2.55 -25.85 -66.15
C PHE A 614 -3.67 -26.51 -65.33
N ALA A 615 -3.32 -27.63 -64.70
CA ALA A 615 -4.14 -28.34 -63.74
C ALA A 615 -3.56 -28.11 -62.35
N PHE A 616 -4.43 -27.92 -61.36
CA PHE A 616 -4.01 -27.76 -59.98
C PHE A 616 -3.39 -29.06 -59.46
N ILE A 617 -2.22 -28.98 -58.82
CA ILE A 617 -1.54 -30.15 -58.26
C ILE A 617 -2.30 -30.53 -56.98
N ASN A 618 -3.20 -31.49 -57.11
CA ASN A 618 -3.98 -32.04 -56.00
C ASN A 618 -3.18 -33.10 -55.25
N THR A 619 -3.54 -33.29 -53.98
CA THR A 619 -2.85 -34.21 -53.09
C THR A 619 -3.72 -35.41 -52.74
N ASN A 620 -3.12 -36.59 -52.64
CA ASN A 620 -3.75 -37.72 -51.98
C ASN A 620 -3.67 -37.62 -50.44
N ASN A 621 -2.76 -36.81 -49.85
CA ASN A 621 -2.53 -36.75 -48.38
C ASN A 621 -1.81 -35.48 -47.82
N PHE A 622 -1.67 -34.36 -48.55
CA PHE A 622 -0.91 -33.17 -48.09
C PHE A 622 -1.67 -31.85 -48.26
N ILE A 623 -1.21 -30.78 -47.62
CA ILE A 623 -1.75 -29.42 -47.79
C ILE A 623 -1.38 -28.92 -49.20
N SER A 624 -2.38 -28.54 -50.01
CA SER A 624 -2.19 -28.08 -51.39
C SER A 624 -1.99 -26.56 -51.52
N PHE A 625 -2.34 -25.81 -50.46
CA PHE A 625 -2.09 -24.37 -50.35
C PHE A 625 -1.39 -24.00 -49.03
N ILE A 626 -0.29 -23.24 -49.10
CA ILE A 626 0.44 -22.74 -47.91
C ILE A 626 0.02 -21.30 -47.60
N LYS A 627 -0.45 -21.02 -46.38
CA LYS A 627 -0.82 -19.68 -45.93
C LYS A 627 0.42 -18.88 -45.49
N PHE A 628 0.49 -17.59 -45.84
CA PHE A 628 1.40 -16.61 -45.23
C PHE A 628 0.72 -15.24 -45.10
N GLU A 629 1.32 -14.33 -44.33
CA GLU A 629 0.77 -12.99 -44.05
C GLU A 629 1.84 -11.92 -44.21
N ILE A 630 1.48 -10.76 -44.77
CA ILE A 630 2.33 -9.57 -44.87
C ILE A 630 1.81 -8.53 -43.87
N VAL A 631 2.64 -8.13 -42.91
CA VAL A 631 2.25 -7.26 -41.77
C VAL A 631 3.04 -5.93 -41.77
N PRO A 632 2.43 -4.81 -41.36
CA PRO A 632 3.14 -3.54 -41.21
C PRO A 632 4.07 -3.56 -39.97
N PRO A 633 5.16 -2.76 -39.96
CA PRO A 633 6.09 -2.71 -38.83
C PRO A 633 5.41 -2.16 -37.57
N GLU A 634 5.68 -2.77 -36.42
CA GLU A 634 5.16 -2.32 -35.14
C GLU A 634 6.04 -1.19 -34.56
N LEU A 635 5.45 -0.01 -34.28
CA LEU A 635 6.16 1.15 -33.73
C LEU A 635 6.42 1.03 -32.23
N ILE A 636 5.57 0.28 -31.53
CA ILE A 636 5.61 0.13 -30.08
C ILE A 636 5.95 -1.32 -29.80
N THR A 637 7.04 -1.57 -29.09
CA THR A 637 7.47 -2.91 -28.69
C THR A 637 7.36 -3.08 -27.17
N ASP A 638 7.47 -2.00 -26.39
CA ASP A 638 7.34 -2.05 -24.94
C ASP A 638 5.92 -2.46 -24.49
N SER A 639 5.85 -3.54 -23.72
CA SER A 639 4.56 -4.14 -23.33
C SER A 639 3.77 -3.30 -22.33
N GLN A 640 4.43 -2.51 -21.49
CA GLN A 640 3.76 -1.62 -20.54
C GLN A 640 3.21 -0.39 -21.25
N LEU A 641 3.96 0.14 -22.20
CA LEU A 641 3.56 1.23 -23.08
C LEU A 641 2.39 0.80 -23.97
N LYS A 642 2.42 -0.40 -24.55
CA LYS A 642 1.27 -1.00 -25.26
C LYS A 642 0.03 -1.05 -24.37
N LYS A 643 0.15 -1.58 -23.16
CA LYS A 643 -0.97 -1.62 -22.21
C LYS A 643 -1.51 -0.22 -21.93
N TRP A 644 -0.62 0.73 -21.65
CA TRP A 644 -1.01 2.12 -21.39
C TRP A 644 -1.72 2.74 -22.60
N ILE A 645 -1.23 2.52 -23.82
CA ILE A 645 -1.86 2.97 -25.07
C ILE A 645 -3.28 2.40 -25.19
N SER A 646 -3.47 1.12 -24.87
CA SER A 646 -4.79 0.46 -24.89
C SER A 646 -5.75 1.07 -23.87
N ASP A 647 -5.27 1.39 -22.67
CA ASP A 647 -6.06 2.01 -21.60
C ASP A 647 -6.35 3.51 -21.88
N ASN A 648 -5.52 4.17 -22.69
CA ASN A 648 -5.52 5.63 -22.89
C ASN A 648 -5.82 6.08 -24.32
N LYS A 649 -6.54 5.26 -25.11
CA LYS A 649 -6.91 5.56 -26.51
C LYS A 649 -7.50 6.95 -26.73
N LYS A 650 -8.19 7.51 -25.72
CA LYS A 650 -8.78 8.87 -25.76
C LYS A 650 -7.73 9.98 -25.98
N GLN A 651 -6.51 9.80 -25.49
CA GLN A 651 -5.41 10.75 -25.71
C GLN A 651 -4.78 10.61 -27.11
N LEU A 652 -5.06 9.50 -27.80
CA LEU A 652 -4.43 9.08 -29.05
C LEU A 652 -5.44 9.12 -30.21
N PHE A 653 -6.22 10.20 -30.29
CA PHE A 653 -7.32 10.34 -31.24
C PHE A 653 -6.85 10.24 -32.70
N GLY A 654 -7.54 9.40 -33.48
CA GLY A 654 -7.24 9.18 -34.90
C GLY A 654 -6.16 8.14 -35.18
N ILE A 655 -5.53 7.58 -34.14
CA ILE A 655 -4.53 6.51 -34.24
C ILE A 655 -5.26 5.16 -34.21
N ILE A 656 -4.93 4.28 -35.16
CA ILE A 656 -5.38 2.90 -35.20
C ILE A 656 -4.49 2.08 -34.27
N ILE A 657 -5.10 1.58 -33.20
CA ILE A 657 -4.45 0.83 -32.11
C ILE A 657 -5.04 -0.58 -32.11
N ASN A 658 -4.20 -1.62 -32.16
CA ASN A 658 -4.66 -3.01 -32.12
C ASN A 658 -5.13 -3.43 -30.70
N GLU A 659 -5.74 -4.61 -30.55
CA GLU A 659 -6.22 -5.10 -29.24
C GLU A 659 -5.13 -5.13 -28.16
N ALA A 660 -3.90 -5.44 -28.55
CA ALA A 660 -2.75 -5.50 -27.66
C ALA A 660 -2.17 -4.11 -27.32
N GLY A 661 -2.72 -3.01 -27.86
CA GLY A 661 -2.20 -1.65 -27.65
C GLY A 661 -1.01 -1.28 -28.53
N GLY A 662 -0.67 -2.13 -29.51
CA GLY A 662 0.34 -1.84 -30.52
C GLY A 662 -0.15 -0.82 -31.55
N ILE A 663 0.77 0.04 -31.98
CA ILE A 663 0.57 1.00 -33.07
C ILE A 663 1.46 0.56 -34.23
N THR A 664 0.86 0.38 -35.41
CA THR A 664 1.59 0.02 -36.63
C THR A 664 2.07 1.27 -37.37
N GLY A 665 3.18 1.15 -38.10
CA GLY A 665 3.87 2.24 -38.82
C GLY A 665 3.18 2.73 -40.10
N THR A 666 1.84 2.72 -40.13
CA THR A 666 1.10 3.21 -41.29
C THR A 666 1.18 4.75 -41.40
N THR A 667 1.11 5.29 -42.62
CA THR A 667 1.09 6.74 -42.87
C THR A 667 0.00 7.44 -42.04
N LYS A 668 -1.18 6.83 -41.95
CA LYS A 668 -2.31 7.36 -41.17
C LYS A 668 -1.97 7.49 -39.68
N ASN A 669 -1.32 6.48 -39.08
CA ASN A 669 -0.93 6.53 -37.68
C ASN A 669 0.16 7.57 -37.42
N LEU A 670 1.16 7.66 -38.29
CA LEU A 670 2.23 8.66 -38.18
C LEU A 670 1.70 10.09 -38.32
N GLU A 671 0.79 10.34 -39.27
CA GLU A 671 0.13 11.64 -39.41
C GLU A 671 -0.72 11.98 -38.18
N ALA A 672 -1.43 11.03 -37.61
CA ALA A 672 -2.23 11.24 -36.40
C ALA A 672 -1.36 11.53 -35.17
N LEU A 673 -0.30 10.73 -34.95
CA LEU A 673 0.70 10.97 -33.89
C LEU A 673 1.33 12.36 -34.00
N SER A 674 1.61 12.82 -35.23
CA SER A 674 2.21 14.14 -35.45
C SER A 674 1.32 15.31 -35.03
N LYS A 675 0.00 15.12 -34.88
CA LYS A 675 -0.96 16.16 -34.49
C LYS A 675 -1.11 16.30 -32.97
N ILE A 676 -0.51 15.41 -32.19
CA ILE A 676 -0.62 15.44 -30.72
C ILE A 676 0.27 16.55 -30.16
N GLU A 677 -0.37 17.51 -29.48
CA GLU A 677 0.33 18.62 -28.82
C GLU A 677 0.46 18.45 -27.30
N ASN A 678 -0.33 17.56 -26.69
CA ASN A 678 -0.33 17.31 -25.25
C ASN A 678 -0.44 15.82 -24.97
N LEU A 679 0.45 15.31 -24.11
CA LEU A 679 0.44 13.91 -23.68
C LEU A 679 0.57 13.86 -22.15
N ASP A 680 -0.31 13.09 -21.51
CA ASP A 680 -0.29 12.87 -20.07
C ASP A 680 -0.31 11.37 -19.75
N CYS A 681 0.85 10.83 -19.40
CA CYS A 681 1.03 9.44 -18.97
C CYS A 681 1.43 9.35 -17.49
N THR A 682 0.97 10.30 -16.68
CA THR A 682 1.24 10.36 -15.24
C THR A 682 0.82 9.08 -14.50
N ASN A 683 1.58 8.66 -13.48
CA ASN A 683 1.21 7.58 -12.56
C ASN A 683 0.79 6.28 -13.26
N SER A 684 1.49 5.97 -14.35
CA SER A 684 1.15 4.87 -15.26
C SER A 684 2.12 3.68 -15.15
N LYS A 685 3.08 3.75 -14.23
CA LYS A 685 4.12 2.74 -13.97
C LYS A 685 5.04 2.47 -15.17
N LEU A 686 5.07 3.38 -16.14
CA LEU A 686 5.86 3.23 -17.37
C LEU A 686 7.36 3.23 -17.07
N VAL A 687 8.11 2.38 -17.77
CA VAL A 687 9.59 2.32 -17.69
C VAL A 687 10.27 3.03 -18.85
N SER A 688 9.57 3.20 -19.98
CA SER A 688 9.95 4.03 -21.11
C SER A 688 8.69 4.57 -21.81
N ILE A 689 8.83 5.71 -22.48
CA ILE A 689 7.81 6.30 -23.37
C ILE A 689 8.37 6.71 -24.73
N ASP A 690 9.67 6.50 -24.95
CA ASP A 690 10.44 7.09 -26.04
C ASP A 690 9.96 6.58 -27.41
N GLU A 691 9.60 5.29 -27.50
CA GLU A 691 9.03 4.67 -28.71
C GLU A 691 7.79 5.41 -29.24
N LEU A 692 7.00 5.99 -28.33
CA LEU A 692 5.78 6.72 -28.66
C LEU A 692 6.09 8.19 -28.95
N ILE A 693 6.81 8.88 -28.06
CA ILE A 693 7.00 10.34 -28.17
C ILE A 693 7.95 10.76 -29.29
N GLN A 694 8.83 9.87 -29.77
CA GLN A 694 9.68 10.13 -30.93
C GLN A 694 8.89 10.44 -32.21
N HIS A 695 7.63 9.97 -32.27
CA HIS A 695 6.70 10.19 -33.40
C HIS A 695 5.75 11.38 -33.18
N MET A 696 5.95 12.18 -32.13
CA MET A 696 5.13 13.35 -31.78
C MET A 696 5.92 14.68 -31.88
N PRO A 697 6.38 15.10 -33.07
CA PRO A 697 7.24 16.28 -33.23
C PRO A 697 6.58 17.62 -32.84
N ASN A 698 5.24 17.69 -32.78
CA ASN A 698 4.50 18.89 -32.40
C ASN A 698 4.10 18.95 -30.92
N LEU A 699 4.60 18.01 -30.09
CA LEU A 699 4.30 17.97 -28.66
C LEU A 699 4.78 19.25 -27.96
N LYS A 700 3.87 19.94 -27.28
CA LYS A 700 4.10 21.17 -26.50
C LYS A 700 4.10 20.91 -24.99
N THR A 701 3.26 19.99 -24.53
CA THR A 701 3.21 19.57 -23.12
C THR A 701 3.39 18.06 -23.00
N LEU A 702 4.35 17.64 -22.18
CA LEU A 702 4.52 16.25 -21.77
C LEU A 702 4.45 16.17 -20.24
N ARG A 703 3.48 15.40 -19.73
CA ARG A 703 3.42 15.00 -18.32
C ARG A 703 3.61 13.50 -18.21
N CYS A 704 4.70 13.10 -17.58
CA CYS A 704 5.10 11.72 -17.40
C CYS A 704 5.58 11.45 -15.98
N TYR A 705 5.09 12.24 -15.01
CA TYR A 705 5.53 12.13 -13.62
C TYR A 705 4.94 10.92 -12.89
N ARG A 706 5.58 10.49 -11.80
CA ARG A 706 5.21 9.28 -11.02
C ARG A 706 5.23 8.00 -11.83
N ASN A 707 6.25 7.82 -12.65
CA ASN A 707 6.47 6.58 -13.39
C ASN A 707 7.75 5.89 -12.87
N SER A 708 8.38 5.06 -13.70
CA SER A 708 9.66 4.43 -13.42
C SER A 708 10.63 4.65 -14.60
N LEU A 709 10.51 5.80 -15.27
CA LEU A 709 11.37 6.16 -16.41
C LEU A 709 12.82 6.24 -15.95
N ILE A 710 13.70 5.49 -16.62
CA ILE A 710 15.15 5.49 -16.37
C ILE A 710 15.86 6.46 -17.31
N GLU A 711 15.32 6.58 -18.52
CA GLU A 711 15.72 7.52 -19.55
C GLU A 711 14.48 8.23 -20.11
N LEU A 712 14.73 9.34 -20.80
CA LEU A 712 13.70 10.13 -21.46
C LEU A 712 14.32 10.90 -22.62
N ASP A 713 14.12 10.43 -23.85
CA ASP A 713 14.56 11.13 -25.07
C ASP A 713 13.45 12.05 -25.61
N VAL A 714 13.58 13.34 -25.31
CA VAL A 714 12.70 14.41 -25.84
C VAL A 714 13.31 15.16 -27.02
N SER A 715 14.36 14.62 -27.66
CA SER A 715 15.10 15.31 -28.74
C SER A 715 14.27 15.58 -29.99
N LYS A 716 13.23 14.77 -30.23
CA LYS A 716 12.28 14.95 -31.34
C LYS A 716 11.17 15.95 -31.04
N ASN A 717 10.90 16.21 -29.76
CA ASN A 717 9.83 17.12 -29.31
C ASN A 717 10.33 18.57 -29.24
N THR A 718 10.82 19.10 -30.36
CA THR A 718 11.49 20.43 -30.44
C THR A 718 10.57 21.62 -30.12
N ARG A 719 9.25 21.40 -30.11
CA ARG A 719 8.23 22.40 -29.75
C ARG A 719 7.80 22.35 -28.28
N LEU A 720 8.45 21.52 -27.45
CA LEU A 720 8.08 21.35 -26.05
C LEU A 720 8.25 22.66 -25.26
N GLU A 721 7.15 23.11 -24.67
CA GLU A 721 7.03 24.32 -23.83
C GLU A 721 6.98 23.93 -22.34
N LYS A 722 6.40 22.76 -22.02
CA LYS A 722 6.23 22.28 -20.64
C LYS A 722 6.59 20.80 -20.55
N LEU A 723 7.52 20.49 -19.65
CA LEU A 723 7.91 19.13 -19.32
C LEU A 723 7.75 18.89 -17.83
N ASP A 724 6.94 17.90 -17.47
CA ASP A 724 6.89 17.33 -16.13
C ASP A 724 7.29 15.85 -16.20
N CYS A 725 8.49 15.57 -15.72
CA CYS A 725 9.08 14.23 -15.64
C CYS A 725 9.47 13.89 -14.19
N SER A 726 8.84 14.55 -13.21
CA SER A 726 9.12 14.39 -11.78
C SER A 726 8.77 12.99 -11.26
N GLU A 727 9.34 12.61 -10.11
CA GLU A 727 9.10 11.30 -9.45
C GLU A 727 9.34 10.11 -10.40
N ASN A 728 10.53 10.07 -11.01
CA ASN A 728 11.01 9.01 -11.88
C ASN A 728 12.42 8.54 -11.44
N ARG A 729 13.14 7.81 -12.29
CA ARG A 729 14.50 7.31 -12.04
C ARG A 729 15.52 7.86 -13.06
N ILE A 730 15.22 9.02 -13.65
CA ILE A 730 16.02 9.62 -14.73
C ILE A 730 17.36 10.08 -14.16
N SER A 731 18.45 9.59 -14.75
CA SER A 731 19.82 9.94 -14.35
C SER A 731 20.48 10.98 -15.26
N ASN A 732 20.02 11.06 -16.51
CA ASN A 732 20.46 12.03 -17.51
C ASN A 732 19.24 12.56 -18.29
N LEU A 733 19.18 13.88 -18.49
CA LEU A 733 18.10 14.55 -19.21
C LEU A 733 18.69 15.59 -20.16
N ASP A 734 18.76 15.27 -21.45
CA ASP A 734 19.20 16.20 -22.49
C ASP A 734 18.04 17.04 -23.01
N LEU A 735 18.09 18.34 -22.72
CA LEU A 735 17.09 19.33 -23.15
C LEU A 735 17.62 20.28 -24.22
N SER A 736 18.75 19.96 -24.86
CA SER A 736 19.45 20.84 -25.80
C SER A 736 18.63 21.19 -27.04
N LYS A 737 17.64 20.35 -27.40
CA LYS A 737 16.73 20.55 -28.54
C LYS A 737 15.41 21.24 -28.16
N ASN A 738 15.05 21.25 -26.88
CA ASN A 738 13.78 21.80 -26.39
C ASN A 738 13.94 23.29 -26.06
N ILE A 739 14.35 24.08 -27.06
CA ILE A 739 14.69 25.51 -26.89
C ILE A 739 13.50 26.41 -26.54
N LYS A 740 12.26 25.88 -26.68
CA LYS A 740 11.01 26.56 -26.35
C LYS A 740 10.51 26.28 -24.93
N LEU A 741 11.26 25.51 -24.13
CA LEU A 741 10.84 25.10 -22.81
C LEU A 741 10.72 26.30 -21.85
N GLU A 742 9.52 26.53 -21.34
CA GLU A 742 9.16 27.61 -20.40
C GLU A 742 9.05 27.09 -18.96
N LYS A 743 8.61 25.84 -18.79
CA LYS A 743 8.45 25.18 -17.49
C LYS A 743 9.08 23.80 -17.50
N LEU A 744 9.97 23.57 -16.55
CA LEU A 744 10.56 22.26 -16.31
C LEU A 744 10.29 21.82 -14.87
N ASP A 745 9.67 20.66 -14.75
CA ASP A 745 9.62 19.89 -13.52
C ASP A 745 10.32 18.54 -13.71
N CYS A 746 11.40 18.34 -12.95
CA CYS A 746 12.20 17.13 -12.93
C CYS A 746 12.56 16.74 -11.48
N TYR A 747 11.76 17.17 -10.49
CA TYR A 747 12.05 16.84 -9.08
C TYR A 747 11.96 15.35 -8.79
N ASN A 748 12.65 14.88 -7.75
CA ASN A 748 12.67 13.47 -7.33
C ASN A 748 13.06 12.52 -8.47
N ASN A 749 14.28 12.71 -8.97
CA ASN A 749 14.95 11.88 -9.97
C ASN A 749 16.37 11.56 -9.48
N GLN A 750 17.26 11.09 -10.37
CA GLN A 750 18.64 10.74 -10.06
C GLN A 750 19.66 11.64 -10.78
N LEU A 751 19.25 12.85 -11.18
CA LEU A 751 20.07 13.77 -11.97
C LEU A 751 21.30 14.21 -11.18
N SER A 752 22.49 13.95 -11.72
CA SER A 752 23.76 14.46 -11.18
C SER A 752 24.22 15.74 -11.87
N ASN A 753 23.71 16.00 -13.09
CA ASN A 753 23.92 17.20 -13.88
C ASN A 753 22.61 17.57 -14.60
N LEU A 754 22.42 18.87 -14.86
CA LEU A 754 21.28 19.39 -15.61
C LEU A 754 21.73 20.59 -16.45
N ALA A 755 21.89 20.39 -17.75
CA ALA A 755 22.36 21.42 -18.67
C ALA A 755 21.19 22.24 -19.26
N LEU A 756 21.09 23.50 -18.87
CA LEU A 756 19.95 24.37 -19.24
C LEU A 756 20.33 25.57 -20.13
N SER A 757 21.56 25.61 -20.65
CA SER A 757 22.09 26.75 -21.41
C SER A 757 21.34 27.09 -22.70
N LYS A 758 20.56 26.14 -23.23
CA LYS A 758 19.75 26.30 -24.45
C LYS A 758 18.29 26.65 -24.17
N ASN A 759 17.82 26.47 -22.94
CA ASN A 759 16.41 26.65 -22.55
C ASN A 759 16.17 28.08 -22.04
N THR A 760 16.50 29.08 -22.86
CA THR A 760 16.52 30.51 -22.47
C THR A 760 15.14 31.10 -22.16
N GLU A 761 14.07 30.38 -22.53
CA GLU A 761 12.68 30.75 -22.26
C GLU A 761 12.17 30.26 -20.89
N LEU A 762 12.97 29.52 -20.12
CA LEU A 762 12.56 29.01 -18.80
C LEU A 762 12.17 30.15 -17.84
N THR A 763 10.95 30.04 -17.32
CA THR A 763 10.38 30.92 -16.28
C THR A 763 10.18 30.19 -14.95
N TYR A 764 10.11 28.85 -14.98
CA TYR A 764 9.86 28.00 -13.82
C TYR A 764 10.75 26.75 -13.89
N LEU A 765 11.47 26.47 -12.80
CA LEU A 765 12.33 25.30 -12.67
C LEU A 765 12.14 24.60 -11.31
N LYS A 766 11.70 23.33 -11.35
CA LYS A 766 11.78 22.39 -10.23
C LYS A 766 12.78 21.28 -10.56
N CYS A 767 13.85 21.21 -9.78
CA CYS A 767 14.90 20.20 -9.87
C CYS A 767 15.32 19.67 -8.49
N ASN A 768 14.47 19.87 -7.47
CA ASN A 768 14.71 19.43 -6.11
C ASN A 768 14.71 17.90 -5.95
N ASN A 769 15.28 17.37 -4.86
CA ASN A 769 15.46 15.93 -4.63
C ASN A 769 16.15 15.23 -5.80
N ASN A 770 17.34 15.70 -6.13
CA ASN A 770 18.23 15.09 -7.12
C ASN A 770 19.63 14.95 -6.50
N LYS A 771 20.65 14.70 -7.33
CA LYS A 771 22.05 14.57 -6.92
C LYS A 771 22.92 15.68 -7.53
N LEU A 772 22.34 16.85 -7.78
CA LEU A 772 23.05 17.96 -8.43
C LEU A 772 24.11 18.52 -7.49
N THR A 773 25.35 18.59 -7.97
CA THR A 773 26.48 19.24 -7.27
C THR A 773 26.73 20.66 -7.77
N ASN A 774 26.24 20.96 -8.98
CA ASN A 774 26.27 22.27 -9.60
C ASN A 774 24.97 22.50 -10.40
N LEU A 775 24.59 23.77 -10.56
CA LEU A 775 23.44 24.19 -11.36
C LEU A 775 23.75 25.51 -12.07
N ASP A 776 24.07 25.46 -13.36
CA ASP A 776 24.28 26.66 -14.19
C ASP A 776 22.96 27.09 -14.84
N ILE A 777 22.41 28.19 -14.34
CA ILE A 777 21.21 28.84 -14.86
C ILE A 777 21.47 30.25 -15.40
N SER A 778 22.73 30.57 -15.71
CA SER A 778 23.17 31.91 -16.13
C SER A 778 22.52 32.41 -17.43
N ARG A 779 21.97 31.49 -18.24
CA ARG A 779 21.28 31.78 -19.50
C ARG A 779 19.76 31.86 -19.36
N ASN A 780 19.19 31.43 -18.23
CA ASN A 780 17.75 31.39 -17.99
C ASN A 780 17.28 32.71 -17.36
N ILE A 781 17.52 33.82 -18.05
CA ILE A 781 17.34 35.18 -17.50
C ILE A 781 15.89 35.55 -17.16
N LYS A 782 14.92 34.80 -17.74
CA LYS A 782 13.47 34.96 -17.51
C LYS A 782 12.95 34.17 -16.30
N LEU A 783 13.83 33.48 -15.57
CA LEU A 783 13.44 32.60 -14.46
C LEU A 783 12.84 33.40 -13.30
N LYS A 784 11.62 33.02 -12.89
CA LYS A 784 10.84 33.65 -11.81
C LYS A 784 10.73 32.77 -10.58
N GLU A 785 10.70 31.45 -10.78
CA GLU A 785 10.58 30.47 -9.72
C GLU A 785 11.67 29.40 -9.84
N LEU A 786 12.42 29.21 -8.75
CA LEU A 786 13.48 28.22 -8.67
C LEU A 786 13.34 27.37 -7.40
N TYR A 787 13.13 26.07 -7.59
CA TYR A 787 13.15 25.08 -6.51
C TYR A 787 14.25 24.05 -6.81
N CYS A 788 15.35 24.15 -6.07
CA CYS A 788 16.52 23.30 -6.19
C CYS A 788 16.92 22.66 -4.84
N TRP A 789 15.98 22.59 -3.90
CA TRP A 789 16.20 22.04 -2.56
C TRP A 789 16.51 20.53 -2.56
N SER A 790 17.10 20.00 -1.49
CA SER A 790 17.54 18.60 -1.40
C SER A 790 18.40 18.17 -2.59
N ASN A 791 19.51 18.86 -2.76
CA ASN A 791 20.58 18.52 -3.70
C ASN A 791 21.92 18.58 -2.94
N GLN A 792 23.05 18.57 -3.66
CA GLN A 792 24.39 18.64 -3.11
C GLN A 792 25.11 19.92 -3.55
N LEU A 793 24.37 21.02 -3.77
CA LEU A 793 24.92 22.27 -4.26
C LEU A 793 25.77 22.92 -3.16
N ASN A 794 27.05 23.19 -3.46
CA ASN A 794 27.94 23.97 -2.58
C ASN A 794 27.97 25.46 -2.93
N LYS A 795 27.53 25.81 -4.14
CA LYS A 795 27.41 27.17 -4.67
C LYS A 795 26.16 27.25 -5.55
N LEU A 796 25.53 28.41 -5.55
CA LEU A 796 24.44 28.75 -6.46
C LEU A 796 24.61 30.21 -6.92
N ASP A 797 24.83 30.41 -8.22
CA ASP A 797 24.92 31.75 -8.81
C ASP A 797 23.60 32.08 -9.53
N ILE A 798 22.88 33.06 -8.97
CA ILE A 798 21.60 33.56 -9.49
C ILE A 798 21.67 35.02 -9.95
N SER A 799 22.88 35.55 -10.14
CA SER A 799 23.13 36.98 -10.42
C SER A 799 22.55 37.45 -11.77
N LYS A 800 22.28 36.52 -12.69
CA LYS A 800 21.67 36.78 -14.00
C LYS A 800 20.16 36.59 -14.01
N ASN A 801 19.59 35.93 -13.00
CA ASN A 801 18.18 35.57 -12.91
C ASN A 801 17.41 36.65 -12.12
N ILE A 802 17.48 37.89 -12.61
CA ILE A 802 17.00 39.09 -11.88
C ILE A 802 15.48 39.12 -11.65
N GLU A 803 14.73 38.31 -12.41
CA GLU A 803 13.28 38.18 -12.30
C GLU A 803 12.83 37.16 -11.23
N ILE A 804 13.75 36.50 -10.51
CA ILE A 804 13.38 35.53 -9.47
C ILE A 804 12.56 36.21 -8.36
N MET A 805 11.35 35.68 -8.17
CA MET A 805 10.40 36.08 -7.12
C MET A 805 10.33 35.04 -5.99
N TYR A 806 10.56 33.76 -6.31
CA TYR A 806 10.49 32.64 -5.36
C TYR A 806 11.75 31.77 -5.49
N LEU A 807 12.50 31.66 -4.39
CA LEU A 807 13.70 30.84 -4.33
C LEU A 807 13.62 29.85 -3.18
N ASN A 808 13.74 28.56 -3.51
CA ASN A 808 13.93 27.49 -2.54
C ASN A 808 15.18 26.67 -2.85
N CYS A 809 16.23 26.89 -2.05
CA CYS A 809 17.54 26.23 -2.14
C CYS A 809 17.92 25.48 -0.84
N THR A 810 16.91 25.15 -0.05
CA THR A 810 16.98 24.41 1.21
C THR A 810 17.70 23.05 1.10
N TYR A 811 18.28 22.53 2.19
CA TYR A 811 18.85 21.17 2.23
C TYR A 811 19.91 20.99 1.13
N ASN A 812 20.86 21.92 1.09
CA ASN A 812 22.04 21.88 0.24
C ASN A 812 23.29 22.07 1.12
N GLN A 813 24.43 22.37 0.51
CA GLN A 813 25.70 22.58 1.18
C GLN A 813 26.21 24.02 0.94
N LEU A 814 25.30 24.98 0.77
CA LEU A 814 25.66 26.36 0.45
C LEU A 814 26.34 27.03 1.64
N ILE A 815 27.52 27.59 1.40
CA ILE A 815 28.28 28.38 2.39
C ILE A 815 27.96 29.88 2.26
N ASN A 816 27.67 30.33 1.04
CA ASN A 816 27.29 31.69 0.71
C ASN A 816 26.12 31.69 -0.27
N LEU A 817 25.25 32.69 -0.16
CA LEU A 817 24.16 32.94 -1.09
C LEU A 817 24.05 34.45 -1.34
N ASP A 818 24.31 34.88 -2.58
CA ASP A 818 24.15 36.28 -3.01
C ASP A 818 22.81 36.44 -3.74
N VAL A 819 21.90 37.20 -3.11
CA VAL A 819 20.57 37.54 -3.62
C VAL A 819 20.45 39.02 -3.99
N SER A 820 21.55 39.77 -4.02
CA SER A 820 21.56 41.23 -4.20
C SER A 820 21.01 41.71 -5.56
N LYS A 821 21.00 40.83 -6.56
CA LYS A 821 20.45 41.12 -7.90
C LYS A 821 18.99 40.73 -8.07
N ASN A 822 18.42 39.95 -7.14
CA ASN A 822 17.06 39.44 -7.22
C ASN A 822 16.11 40.40 -6.47
N ILE A 823 16.01 41.64 -6.96
CA ILE A 823 15.25 42.72 -6.31
C ILE A 823 13.73 42.47 -6.27
N GLU A 824 13.25 41.54 -7.10
CA GLU A 824 11.85 41.11 -7.15
C GLU A 824 11.53 39.96 -6.18
N LEU A 825 12.51 39.50 -5.39
CA LEU A 825 12.37 38.37 -4.48
C LEU A 825 11.31 38.64 -3.39
N LYS A 826 10.31 37.77 -3.30
CA LYS A 826 9.21 37.81 -2.33
C LYS A 826 9.32 36.71 -1.28
N GLU A 827 9.78 35.53 -1.68
CA GLU A 827 9.95 34.40 -0.76
C GLU A 827 11.33 33.77 -0.93
N LEU A 828 12.03 33.62 0.20
CA LEU A 828 13.35 33.00 0.27
C LEU A 828 13.37 31.87 1.30
N HIS A 829 13.58 30.65 0.82
CA HIS A 829 13.85 29.47 1.63
C HIS A 829 15.28 28.98 1.38
N CYS A 830 16.13 29.11 2.40
CA CYS A 830 17.55 28.75 2.36
C CYS A 830 18.00 28.00 3.63
N TYR A 831 17.05 27.43 4.37
CA TYR A 831 17.33 26.72 5.62
C TYR A 831 18.06 25.38 5.41
N SER A 832 18.66 24.85 6.48
CA SER A 832 19.48 23.63 6.44
C SER A 832 20.58 23.70 5.37
N ASN A 833 21.40 24.74 5.46
CA ASN A 833 22.62 24.96 4.68
C ASN A 833 23.78 25.27 5.65
N GLN A 834 24.88 25.84 5.15
CA GLN A 834 26.05 26.21 5.94
C GLN A 834 26.32 27.72 5.87
N LEU A 835 25.26 28.53 5.70
CA LEU A 835 25.39 29.98 5.51
C LEU A 835 25.92 30.63 6.79
N THR A 836 26.96 31.45 6.63
CA THR A 836 27.54 32.26 7.73
C THR A 836 27.14 33.73 7.65
N ASN A 837 26.74 34.19 6.47
CA ASN A 837 26.18 35.52 6.24
C ASN A 837 25.06 35.45 5.21
N LEU A 838 24.10 36.36 5.31
CA LEU A 838 23.01 36.51 4.36
C LEU A 838 22.67 38.01 4.26
N ASP A 839 23.01 38.63 3.14
CA ASP A 839 22.71 40.03 2.87
C ASP A 839 21.37 40.12 2.11
N LEU A 840 20.43 40.86 2.68
CA LEU A 840 19.06 41.03 2.19
C LEU A 840 18.72 42.50 1.90
N SER A 841 19.72 43.39 1.88
CA SER A 841 19.51 44.85 1.81
C SER A 841 18.75 45.31 0.57
N GLU A 842 18.93 44.61 -0.55
CA GLU A 842 18.32 44.92 -1.85
C GLU A 842 16.95 44.24 -2.05
N ASN A 843 16.61 43.23 -1.24
CA ASN A 843 15.38 42.44 -1.39
C ASN A 843 14.19 43.10 -0.67
N ILE A 844 13.93 44.37 -0.97
CA ILE A 844 12.95 45.21 -0.26
C ILE A 844 11.50 44.70 -0.36
N LYS A 845 11.22 43.85 -1.35
CA LYS A 845 9.91 43.21 -1.59
C LYS A 845 9.73 41.87 -0.84
N LEU A 846 10.70 41.46 -0.03
CA LEU A 846 10.67 40.17 0.66
C LEU A 846 9.55 40.12 1.71
N GLU A 847 8.65 39.17 1.56
CA GLU A 847 7.46 38.95 2.39
C GLU A 847 7.64 37.77 3.36
N LYS A 848 8.40 36.74 2.95
CA LYS A 848 8.71 35.55 3.77
C LYS A 848 10.19 35.18 3.70
N LEU A 849 10.77 34.93 4.86
CA LEU A 849 12.15 34.46 5.01
C LEU A 849 12.23 33.23 5.90
N ASP A 850 12.88 32.20 5.38
CA ASP A 850 13.12 30.93 6.06
C ASP A 850 14.62 30.56 5.94
N CYS A 851 15.40 30.91 6.97
CA CYS A 851 16.87 30.78 7.01
C CYS A 851 17.38 29.99 8.22
N TYR A 852 16.53 29.18 8.85
CA TYR A 852 16.89 28.37 10.02
C TYR A 852 17.92 27.26 9.72
N ASN A 853 18.47 26.62 10.76
CA ASN A 853 19.49 25.58 10.61
C ASN A 853 20.66 26.02 9.70
N ASN A 854 21.25 27.16 10.02
CA ASN A 854 22.45 27.68 9.36
C ASN A 854 23.48 28.05 10.44
N GLN A 855 24.50 28.83 10.06
CA GLN A 855 25.55 29.30 10.98
C GLN A 855 25.54 30.84 11.10
N LEU A 856 24.38 31.47 10.90
CA LEU A 856 24.25 32.93 10.92
C LEU A 856 24.46 33.47 12.33
N ASN A 857 25.36 34.43 12.47
CA ASN A 857 25.64 35.16 13.71
C ASN A 857 24.88 36.49 13.77
N LYS A 858 24.42 36.99 12.63
CA LYS A 858 23.56 38.16 12.47
C LYS A 858 22.65 37.98 11.27
N VAL A 859 21.49 38.63 11.29
CA VAL A 859 20.62 38.77 10.13
C VAL A 859 20.07 40.20 10.14
N ASP A 860 20.42 41.00 9.13
CA ASP A 860 19.88 42.35 8.98
C ASP A 860 18.68 42.30 8.04
N ILE A 861 17.51 42.57 8.60
CA ILE A 861 16.22 42.59 7.90
C ILE A 861 15.58 43.99 7.92
N SER A 862 16.36 45.02 8.24
CA SER A 862 15.86 46.38 8.44
C SER A 862 15.26 47.01 7.16
N LYS A 863 15.65 46.50 5.99
CA LYS A 863 15.15 46.92 4.67
C LYS A 863 13.94 46.11 4.19
N ASN A 864 13.69 44.92 4.75
CA ASN A 864 12.63 44.02 4.32
C ASN A 864 11.32 44.33 5.08
N THR A 865 10.82 45.57 4.94
CA THR A 865 9.68 46.09 5.71
C THR A 865 8.35 45.41 5.39
N GLU A 866 8.31 44.65 4.29
CA GLU A 866 7.15 43.84 3.87
C GLU A 866 7.10 42.46 4.53
N LEU A 867 8.12 42.07 5.32
CA LEU A 867 8.15 40.76 5.98
C LEU A 867 6.93 40.55 6.89
N THR A 868 6.23 39.45 6.63
CA THR A 868 5.10 38.94 7.43
C THR A 868 5.45 37.64 8.16
N TYR A 869 6.48 36.93 7.70
CA TYR A 869 6.93 35.64 8.21
C TYR A 869 8.46 35.59 8.29
N LEU A 870 8.97 35.27 9.47
CA LEU A 870 10.41 35.11 9.70
C LEU A 870 10.70 33.85 10.51
N LYS A 871 11.47 32.94 9.94
CA LYS A 871 12.08 31.81 10.62
C LYS A 871 13.60 31.87 10.52
N CYS A 872 14.23 32.05 11.66
CA CYS A 872 15.68 32.18 11.82
C CYS A 872 16.21 31.33 12.98
N ASN A 873 15.43 30.35 13.43
CA ASN A 873 15.79 29.42 14.50
C ASN A 873 17.05 28.57 14.20
N ASN A 874 17.63 27.92 15.21
CA ASN A 874 18.82 27.08 15.09
C ASN A 874 19.96 27.77 14.30
N ASN A 875 20.32 28.96 14.76
CA ASN A 875 21.46 29.73 14.26
C ASN A 875 22.34 30.14 15.44
N LYS A 876 23.21 31.14 15.26
CA LYS A 876 24.09 31.68 16.29
C LYS A 876 23.81 33.16 16.54
N LEU A 877 22.56 33.60 16.36
CA LEU A 877 22.18 35.00 16.47
C LEU A 877 22.31 35.48 17.92
N THR A 878 23.07 36.55 18.15
CA THR A 878 23.20 37.20 19.46
C THR A 878 22.28 38.39 19.62
N ASN A 879 21.80 38.95 18.51
CA ASN A 879 20.83 40.04 18.46
C ASN A 879 19.92 39.87 17.23
N LEU A 880 18.68 40.35 17.34
CA LEU A 880 17.69 40.36 16.28
C LEU A 880 16.88 41.67 16.34
N ASP A 881 17.16 42.62 15.44
CA ASP A 881 16.38 43.85 15.31
C ASP A 881 15.26 43.65 14.27
N ILE A 882 14.03 43.60 14.77
CA ILE A 882 12.80 43.48 13.97
C ILE A 882 11.95 44.77 14.00
N SER A 883 12.51 45.89 14.47
CA SER A 883 11.76 47.13 14.74
C SER A 883 11.14 47.77 13.49
N ARG A 884 11.68 47.44 12.30
CA ARG A 884 11.18 47.90 11.00
C ARG A 884 10.17 46.95 10.35
N ASN A 885 10.08 45.70 10.81
CA ASN A 885 9.22 44.66 10.25
C ASN A 885 7.84 44.69 10.92
N ILE A 886 7.16 45.83 10.85
CA ILE A 886 5.90 46.09 11.57
C ILE A 886 4.73 45.21 11.12
N LYS A 887 4.85 44.59 9.94
CA LYS A 887 3.86 43.67 9.35
C LYS A 887 4.04 42.21 9.79
N LEU A 888 5.06 41.92 10.60
CA LEU A 888 5.40 40.57 11.02
C LEU A 888 4.27 39.93 11.84
N LYS A 889 3.81 38.75 11.40
CA LYS A 889 2.74 37.96 12.02
C LYS A 889 3.29 36.71 12.71
N GLU A 890 4.30 36.11 12.11
CA GLU A 890 4.95 34.91 12.64
C GLU A 890 6.45 35.15 12.78
N LEU A 891 6.96 34.93 13.99
CA LEU A 891 8.38 34.97 14.30
C LEU A 891 8.79 33.66 14.98
N ASP A 892 9.72 32.96 14.35
CA ASP A 892 10.45 31.85 14.97
C ASP A 892 11.94 32.16 15.02
N CYS A 893 12.47 32.30 16.23
CA CYS A 893 13.88 32.56 16.51
C CYS A 893 14.44 31.61 17.57
N TYR A 894 13.84 30.43 17.74
CA TYR A 894 14.27 29.48 18.76
C TYR A 894 15.70 28.95 18.57
N ASN A 895 16.32 28.47 19.65
CA ASN A 895 17.68 27.93 19.65
C ASN A 895 18.69 28.87 19.00
N ASN A 896 18.84 30.04 19.62
CA ASN A 896 19.82 31.07 19.29
C ASN A 896 20.50 31.54 20.59
N GLN A 897 21.22 32.65 20.54
CA GLN A 897 21.95 33.23 21.67
C GLN A 897 21.43 34.63 22.03
N LEU A 898 20.13 34.88 21.80
CA LEU A 898 19.52 36.19 22.03
C LEU A 898 19.42 36.47 23.54
N THR A 899 19.90 37.63 23.96
CA THR A 899 19.79 38.12 25.35
C THR A 899 18.67 39.14 25.54
N ASN A 900 18.20 39.73 24.45
CA ASN A 900 17.09 40.69 24.41
C ASN A 900 16.30 40.52 23.10
N LEU A 901 14.98 40.74 23.15
CA LEU A 901 14.11 40.75 21.99
C LEU A 901 13.06 41.86 22.14
N GLN A 902 13.13 42.87 21.28
CA GLN A 902 12.24 44.04 21.33
C GLN A 902 11.06 43.87 20.37
N LEU A 903 9.85 43.76 20.92
CA LEU A 903 8.64 43.40 20.17
C LEU A 903 7.60 44.53 20.06
N SER A 904 7.88 45.71 20.64
CA SER A 904 6.90 46.79 20.81
C SER A 904 6.33 47.37 19.51
N LYS A 905 7.01 47.16 18.38
CA LYS A 905 6.58 47.60 17.04
C LYS A 905 5.87 46.51 16.23
N ASN A 906 6.00 45.24 16.61
CA ASN A 906 5.49 44.08 15.86
C ASN A 906 4.09 43.70 16.36
N ILE A 907 3.18 44.67 16.36
CA ILE A 907 1.83 44.55 16.95
C ILE A 907 0.92 43.55 16.23
N GLU A 908 1.31 43.13 15.04
CA GLU A 908 0.60 42.15 14.21
C GLU A 908 0.96 40.70 14.53
N LEU A 909 1.93 40.45 15.42
CA LEU A 909 2.35 39.09 15.81
C LEU A 909 1.18 38.27 16.38
N THR A 910 0.98 37.09 15.79
CA THR A 910 0.04 36.06 16.24
C THR A 910 0.76 34.81 16.76
N LEU A 911 1.97 34.53 16.25
CA LEU A 911 2.83 33.46 16.73
C LEU A 911 4.22 34.01 17.03
N LEU A 912 4.68 33.76 18.26
CA LEU A 912 6.06 34.02 18.66
C LEU A 912 6.66 32.74 19.23
N ASN A 913 7.75 32.30 18.63
CA ASN A 913 8.64 31.33 19.20
C ASN A 913 10.04 31.91 19.44
N CYS A 914 10.45 31.96 20.70
CA CYS A 914 11.77 32.40 21.15
C CYS A 914 12.37 31.45 22.19
N ASP A 915 11.98 30.16 22.17
CA ASP A 915 12.51 29.15 23.09
C ASP A 915 14.01 28.86 22.90
N TYR A 916 14.67 28.27 23.89
CA TYR A 916 16.13 28.02 23.90
C TYR A 916 16.96 29.25 23.51
N ASN A 917 16.81 30.33 24.27
CA ASN A 917 17.62 31.54 24.14
C ASN A 917 18.17 31.94 25.52
N GLN A 918 18.72 33.14 25.64
CA GLN A 918 19.29 33.69 26.88
C GLN A 918 18.53 34.94 27.34
N LEU A 919 17.23 35.02 27.03
CA LEU A 919 16.41 36.20 27.33
C LEU A 919 16.19 36.32 28.83
N THR A 920 16.47 37.49 29.40
CA THR A 920 16.21 37.79 30.83
C THR A 920 14.91 38.55 31.06
N ASN A 921 14.39 39.20 30.01
CA ASN A 921 13.12 39.91 30.00
C ASN A 921 12.44 39.75 28.63
N LEU A 922 11.11 39.78 28.62
CA LEU A 922 10.30 39.70 27.41
C LEU A 922 9.03 40.55 27.57
N ASP A 923 9.01 41.73 26.94
CA ASP A 923 7.82 42.61 26.91
C ASP A 923 6.97 42.31 25.68
N ILE A 924 5.81 41.71 25.93
CA ILE A 924 4.78 41.37 24.93
C ILE A 924 3.50 42.21 25.08
N SER A 925 3.54 43.28 25.87
CA SER A 925 2.36 44.08 26.23
C SER A 925 1.66 44.74 25.02
N LYS A 926 2.39 44.94 23.91
CA LYS A 926 1.87 45.50 22.65
C LYS A 926 1.40 44.43 21.66
N ASN A 927 1.78 43.17 21.84
CA ASN A 927 1.48 42.07 20.92
C ASN A 927 0.15 41.41 21.28
N ILE A 928 -0.91 42.22 21.36
CA ILE A 928 -2.24 41.82 21.83
C ILE A 928 -2.95 40.80 20.92
N LYS A 929 -2.41 40.56 19.72
CA LYS A 929 -2.90 39.57 18.75
C LYS A 929 -2.28 38.18 18.94
N LEU A 930 -1.31 38.00 19.83
CA LEU A 930 -0.66 36.72 20.07
C LEU A 930 -1.68 35.63 20.44
N GLU A 931 -1.62 34.54 19.69
CA GLU A 931 -2.39 33.30 19.93
C GLU A 931 -1.49 32.17 20.44
N LYS A 932 -0.20 32.19 20.08
CA LYS A 932 0.80 31.22 20.54
C LYS A 932 2.07 31.93 20.98
N LEU A 933 2.54 31.58 22.18
CA LEU A 933 3.82 32.02 22.73
C LEU A 933 4.61 30.82 23.29
N ASP A 934 5.74 30.56 22.66
CA ASP A 934 6.75 29.61 23.14
C ASP A 934 8.01 30.41 23.53
N CYS A 935 8.35 30.42 24.81
CA CYS A 935 9.50 31.15 25.39
C CYS A 935 10.22 30.33 26.48
N TYR A 936 10.04 29.01 26.45
CA TYR A 936 10.64 28.09 27.41
C TYR A 936 12.16 27.95 27.20
N ASN A 937 12.89 27.47 28.22
CA ASN A 937 14.37 27.43 28.22
C ASN A 937 15.00 28.81 27.94
N ASN A 938 14.68 29.78 28.80
CA ASN A 938 15.28 31.11 28.82
C ASN A 938 15.69 31.46 30.27
N GLN A 939 16.00 32.73 30.54
CA GLN A 939 16.37 33.24 31.86
C GLN A 939 15.36 34.29 32.35
N LEU A 940 14.09 34.18 31.94
CA LEU A 940 13.06 35.16 32.28
C LEU A 940 12.78 35.10 33.79
N ASN A 941 12.82 36.25 34.45
CA ASN A 941 12.47 36.36 35.88
C ASN A 941 11.05 36.92 36.10
N LYS A 942 10.46 37.51 35.06
CA LYS A 942 9.10 38.05 35.03
C LYS A 942 8.52 37.89 33.63
N LEU A 943 7.23 37.58 33.56
CA LEU A 943 6.46 37.55 32.32
C LEU A 943 5.05 38.07 32.58
N ASP A 944 4.67 39.15 31.89
CA ASP A 944 3.32 39.72 31.95
C ASP A 944 2.54 39.37 30.69
N VAL A 945 1.53 38.52 30.84
CA VAL A 945 0.63 38.07 29.76
C VAL A 945 -0.74 38.75 29.82
N SER A 946 -0.94 39.72 30.72
CA SER A 946 -2.27 40.29 31.03
C SER A 946 -2.96 40.99 29.86
N LYS A 947 -2.19 41.41 28.84
CA LYS A 947 -2.70 42.05 27.62
C LYS A 947 -2.91 41.08 26.46
N ASN A 948 -2.41 39.85 26.57
CA ASN A 948 -2.39 38.86 25.47
C ASN A 948 -3.58 37.90 25.56
N ILE A 949 -4.78 38.44 25.76
CA ILE A 949 -6.02 37.69 26.05
C ILE A 949 -6.45 36.69 24.95
N LYS A 950 -5.83 36.77 23.76
CA LYS A 950 -6.04 35.86 22.64
C LYS A 950 -5.17 34.60 22.70
N LEU A 951 -4.24 34.50 23.64
CA LEU A 951 -3.38 33.34 23.79
C LEU A 951 -4.22 32.06 23.96
N LYS A 952 -3.94 31.10 23.08
CA LYS A 952 -4.45 29.73 23.11
C LYS A 952 -3.37 28.77 23.62
N THR A 953 -2.09 29.08 23.41
CA THR A 953 -0.97 28.26 23.90
C THR A 953 0.10 29.15 24.52
N LEU A 954 0.56 28.78 25.71
CA LEU A 954 1.64 29.43 26.45
C LEU A 954 2.62 28.39 27.01
N PHE A 955 3.81 28.30 26.44
CA PHE A 955 4.91 27.49 26.95
C PHE A 955 6.05 28.39 27.41
N CYS A 956 6.31 28.38 28.71
CA CYS A 956 7.31 29.22 29.38
C CYS A 956 8.10 28.46 30.44
N ASN A 957 8.09 27.12 30.40
CA ASN A 957 8.84 26.27 31.33
C ASN A 957 10.36 26.48 31.26
N ASN A 958 11.09 25.99 32.26
CA ASN A 958 12.54 26.14 32.35
C ASN A 958 12.98 27.62 32.23
N ASN A 959 12.43 28.45 33.11
CA ASN A 959 12.78 29.86 33.29
C ASN A 959 13.03 30.11 34.78
N THR A 960 13.07 31.37 35.21
CA THR A 960 13.28 31.78 36.61
C THR A 960 12.13 32.65 37.13
N LEU A 961 10.90 32.40 36.67
CA LEU A 961 9.75 33.21 37.05
C LEU A 961 9.44 33.03 38.55
N ASN A 962 9.25 34.15 39.27
CA ASN A 962 8.77 34.12 40.66
C ASN A 962 7.24 34.00 40.71
N SER A 963 6.55 34.58 39.73
CA SER A 963 5.11 34.41 39.58
C SER A 963 4.66 34.60 38.13
N LEU A 964 3.51 34.03 37.80
CA LEU A 964 2.84 34.19 36.50
C LEU A 964 1.34 34.30 36.72
N ASP A 965 0.70 35.29 36.08
CA ASP A 965 -0.75 35.45 36.15
C ASP A 965 -1.42 35.13 34.82
N ILE A 966 -2.10 33.98 34.77
CA ILE A 966 -2.86 33.53 33.60
C ILE A 966 -4.35 33.79 33.72
N SER A 967 -4.85 34.34 34.84
CA SER A 967 -6.27 34.66 35.03
C SER A 967 -6.87 35.52 33.89
N PRO A 968 -6.13 36.43 33.23
CA PRO A 968 -6.66 37.22 32.11
C PRO A 968 -6.78 36.45 30.78
N LEU A 969 -6.39 35.17 30.72
CA LEU A 969 -6.34 34.37 29.49
C LEU A 969 -7.51 33.36 29.39
N PRO A 970 -8.73 33.80 29.04
CA PRO A 970 -9.93 32.96 29.09
C PRO A 970 -9.94 31.80 28.07
N ASN A 971 -9.17 31.93 26.98
CA ASN A 971 -9.14 31.00 25.86
C ASN A 971 -7.92 30.08 25.87
N LEU A 972 -7.09 30.12 26.91
CA LEU A 972 -5.87 29.32 26.97
C LEU A 972 -6.22 27.83 26.96
N LEU A 973 -5.73 27.09 25.95
CA LEU A 973 -5.93 25.65 25.74
C LEU A 973 -4.70 24.83 26.14
N GLY A 974 -3.50 25.33 25.84
CA GLY A 974 -2.23 24.68 26.18
C GLY A 974 -1.41 25.55 27.14
N LEU A 975 -0.91 24.94 28.22
CA LEU A 975 -0.04 25.58 29.20
C LEU A 975 1.11 24.64 29.57
N ASN A 976 2.32 25.19 29.63
CA ASN A 976 3.46 24.58 30.30
C ASN A 976 4.29 25.70 30.95
N CYS A 977 4.26 25.77 32.27
CA CYS A 977 5.04 26.71 33.07
C CYS A 977 5.87 25.99 34.14
N CYS A 978 6.18 24.71 33.95
CA CYS A 978 7.03 23.94 34.86
C CYS A 978 8.46 24.47 35.01
N ASN A 979 9.16 24.03 36.06
CA ASN A 979 10.59 24.29 36.28
C ASN A 979 10.93 25.79 36.29
N GLN A 980 10.34 26.51 37.25
CA GLN A 980 10.58 27.94 37.50
C GLN A 980 11.45 28.13 38.75
N ALA A 981 11.52 29.35 39.28
CA ALA A 981 12.17 29.64 40.56
C ALA A 981 11.50 28.90 41.72
N GLU A 982 12.25 28.65 42.80
CA GLU A 982 11.70 28.08 44.03
C GLU A 982 10.60 28.99 44.60
N GLY A 983 9.46 28.40 44.97
CA GLY A 983 8.30 29.16 45.46
C GLY A 983 7.49 29.86 44.36
N PHE A 984 7.65 29.46 43.09
CA PHE A 984 6.88 30.00 41.97
C PHE A 984 5.36 29.98 42.21
N ILE A 985 4.73 31.15 42.09
CA ILE A 985 3.28 31.33 42.25
C ILE A 985 2.59 31.45 40.90
N LEU A 986 1.61 30.59 40.63
CA LEU A 986 0.75 30.68 39.46
C LEU A 986 -0.61 31.25 39.87
N TYR A 987 -0.98 32.42 39.33
CA TYR A 987 -2.31 32.99 39.49
C TYR A 987 -3.24 32.52 38.37
N LEU A 988 -4.37 31.93 38.74
CA LEU A 988 -5.35 31.40 37.79
C LEU A 988 -6.78 31.45 38.36
N THR A 989 -7.77 31.25 37.50
CA THR A 989 -9.18 31.11 37.89
C THR A 989 -9.53 29.66 38.22
N ASN A 990 -10.61 29.42 38.99
CA ASN A 990 -11.14 28.07 39.22
C ASN A 990 -11.39 27.26 37.93
N LYS A 991 -11.90 27.92 36.89
CA LYS A 991 -12.12 27.27 35.58
C LYS A 991 -10.80 26.81 34.95
N GLN A 992 -9.74 27.59 35.08
CA GLN A 992 -8.41 27.22 34.59
C GLN A 992 -7.76 26.15 35.47
N LYS A 993 -8.00 26.16 36.79
CA LYS A 993 -7.53 25.14 37.74
C LYS A 993 -8.05 23.77 37.36
N ASN A 994 -9.35 23.68 37.06
CA ASN A 994 -9.98 22.44 36.63
C ASN A 994 -9.58 22.01 35.21
N LYS A 995 -8.99 22.92 34.43
CA LYS A 995 -8.56 22.65 33.06
C LYS A 995 -7.13 22.13 32.98
N PHE A 996 -6.24 22.65 33.82
CA PHE A 996 -4.82 22.33 33.78
C PHE A 996 -4.43 21.43 34.95
N SER A 997 -3.60 20.44 34.66
CA SER A 997 -3.14 19.46 35.63
C SER A 997 -1.79 19.84 36.24
N VAL A 998 -1.38 19.12 37.27
CA VAL A 998 -0.04 19.23 37.87
C VAL A 998 1.07 19.07 36.83
N ALA A 999 0.87 18.32 35.74
CA ALA A 999 1.87 18.21 34.67
C ALA A 999 2.12 19.52 33.91
N ASN A 1000 1.19 20.49 33.97
CA ASN A 1000 1.30 21.77 33.26
C ASN A 1000 2.07 22.83 34.07
N TYR A 1001 1.99 22.80 35.40
CA TYR A 1001 2.58 23.81 36.29
C TYR A 1001 3.52 23.24 37.37
N CYS A 1002 3.67 21.91 37.41
CA CYS A 1002 4.55 21.18 38.32
C CYS A 1002 4.29 21.58 39.78
N ASN A 1003 5.33 22.02 40.51
CA ASN A 1003 5.25 22.34 41.93
C ASN A 1003 4.84 23.81 42.20
N ALA A 1004 4.16 24.47 41.25
CA ALA A 1004 3.70 25.84 41.44
C ALA A 1004 2.72 25.96 42.62
N ILE A 1005 2.86 27.04 43.39
CA ILE A 1005 1.86 27.44 44.39
C ILE A 1005 0.71 28.10 43.62
N LEU A 1006 -0.50 27.55 43.74
CA LEU A 1006 -1.66 28.06 42.99
C LEU A 1006 -2.42 29.11 43.82
N GLU A 1007 -2.58 30.32 43.28
CA GLU A 1007 -3.34 31.40 43.92
C GLU A 1007 -4.47 31.90 43.01
N GLU A 1008 -5.62 32.24 43.58
CA GLU A 1008 -6.66 32.99 42.86
C GLU A 1008 -6.43 34.49 43.10
N LYS A 1009 -6.47 35.29 42.03
CA LYS A 1009 -6.12 36.72 42.07
C LYS A 1009 -7.09 37.59 42.90
N ASP A 1010 -8.27 37.08 43.23
CA ASP A 1010 -9.28 37.78 44.03
C ASP A 1010 -8.98 37.78 45.54
N GLY A 1011 -7.77 37.37 45.95
CA GLY A 1011 -7.33 37.40 47.34
C GLY A 1011 -7.94 36.31 48.23
N ASN A 1012 -8.81 35.47 47.67
CA ASN A 1012 -9.17 34.20 48.27
C ASN A 1012 -8.06 33.20 47.94
N ILE A 1013 -7.30 32.82 48.96
CA ILE A 1013 -6.35 31.72 48.85
C ILE A 1013 -7.14 30.49 48.38
N CYS A 1014 -6.80 29.98 47.20
CA CYS A 1014 -7.29 28.71 46.69
C CYS A 1014 -6.89 27.68 47.75
N GLU A 1015 -7.86 27.11 48.49
CA GLU A 1015 -7.69 26.30 49.70
C GLU A 1015 -6.24 25.87 49.95
N ILE A 1016 -5.60 26.46 50.98
CA ILE A 1016 -4.37 25.85 51.46
C ILE A 1016 -4.76 24.44 51.88
N GLU A 1017 -4.21 23.42 51.23
CA GLU A 1017 -4.36 22.06 51.72
C GLU A 1017 -3.71 22.05 53.11
N TRP A 1018 -4.56 22.01 54.14
CA TRP A 1018 -4.11 21.96 55.51
C TRP A 1018 -3.43 20.63 55.75
N LEU A 1019 -2.26 20.66 56.37
CA LEU A 1019 -1.66 19.44 56.89
C LEU A 1019 -2.55 18.92 58.03
N ASP A 1020 -2.94 17.65 57.94
CA ASP A 1020 -3.60 16.94 59.04
C ASP A 1020 -2.59 16.73 60.16
N ILE A 1021 -2.63 17.64 61.15
CA ILE A 1021 -1.74 17.66 62.30
C ILE A 1021 -2.50 17.20 63.54
N TYR A 1022 -2.03 16.13 64.18
CA TYR A 1022 -2.62 15.67 65.44
C TYR A 1022 -1.60 14.95 66.35
N PRO A 1023 -1.78 15.00 67.68
CA PRO A 1023 -2.71 15.86 68.39
C PRO A 1023 -2.31 17.34 68.26
N ASN A 1024 -3.32 18.21 68.18
CA ASN A 1024 -3.13 19.66 68.12
C ASN A 1024 -4.27 20.34 68.91
N PRO A 1025 -4.00 20.92 70.09
CA PRO A 1025 -2.68 21.19 70.67
C PRO A 1025 -1.87 19.94 71.06
N THR A 1026 -0.54 20.06 71.09
CA THR A 1026 0.42 19.03 71.51
C THR A 1026 1.20 19.46 72.77
N THR A 1027 1.71 18.51 73.54
CA THR A 1027 2.68 18.75 74.63
C THR A 1027 4.15 18.71 74.16
N GLY A 1028 4.39 18.40 72.89
CA GLY A 1028 5.75 18.31 72.35
C GLY A 1028 5.88 17.45 71.09
N LYS A 1029 5.00 16.47 70.86
CA LYS A 1029 5.03 15.59 69.68
C LYS A 1029 3.73 15.61 68.90
N PHE A 1030 3.80 15.66 67.59
CA PHE A 1030 2.63 15.58 66.71
C PHE A 1030 2.93 14.77 65.46
N PHE A 1031 1.88 14.32 64.79
CA PHE A 1031 1.97 13.58 63.54
C PHE A 1031 1.46 14.43 62.39
N ILE A 1032 2.06 14.21 61.21
CA ILE A 1032 1.55 14.71 59.93
C ILE A 1032 1.20 13.50 59.09
N GLU A 1033 -0.06 13.42 58.65
CA GLU A 1033 -0.47 12.47 57.63
C GLU A 1033 -0.33 13.10 56.24
N SER A 1034 0.44 12.47 55.36
CA SER A 1034 0.69 12.96 54.00
C SER A 1034 1.00 11.81 53.04
N LYS A 1035 0.42 11.83 51.84
CA LYS A 1035 0.69 10.86 50.76
C LYS A 1035 1.98 11.17 49.97
N PHE A 1036 2.69 12.23 50.35
CA PHE A 1036 3.87 12.72 49.65
C PHE A 1036 5.12 12.45 50.50
N PHE A 1037 5.83 11.36 50.15
CA PHE A 1037 7.08 10.99 50.80
C PHE A 1037 8.24 11.78 50.18
N SER A 1038 9.28 12.05 50.96
CA SER A 1038 10.51 12.77 50.57
C SER A 1038 10.43 14.30 50.49
N ASP A 1039 9.30 14.91 50.90
CA ASP A 1039 9.19 16.38 50.97
C ASP A 1039 9.79 16.95 52.27
N GLU A 1040 10.51 18.07 52.15
CA GLU A 1040 11.05 18.81 53.30
C GLU A 1040 9.93 19.55 54.03
N ILE A 1041 9.87 19.35 55.35
CA ILE A 1041 9.02 20.10 56.26
C ILE A 1041 9.86 21.11 57.03
N LYS A 1042 9.36 22.34 57.06
CA LYS A 1042 9.91 23.46 57.85
C LYS A 1042 8.91 23.83 58.94
N ILE A 1043 9.37 24.00 60.18
CA ILE A 1043 8.58 24.58 61.27
C ILE A 1043 9.10 25.98 61.55
N LEU A 1044 8.19 26.95 61.61
CA LEU A 1044 8.51 28.36 61.75
C LEU A 1044 7.77 28.96 62.95
N ASN A 1045 8.38 29.98 63.57
CA ASN A 1045 7.64 30.86 64.49
C ASN A 1045 6.75 31.84 63.71
N LEU A 1046 5.94 32.62 64.44
CA LEU A 1046 5.06 33.64 63.85
C LEU A 1046 5.82 34.82 63.19
N ALA A 1047 7.12 34.96 63.41
CA ALA A 1047 7.97 35.93 62.72
C ALA A 1047 8.56 35.37 61.40
N GLY A 1048 8.29 34.10 61.06
CA GLY A 1048 8.77 33.46 59.83
C GLY A 1048 10.18 32.88 59.93
N GLU A 1049 10.76 32.78 61.12
CA GLU A 1049 12.07 32.16 61.34
C GLU A 1049 11.93 30.63 61.40
N ILE A 1050 12.78 29.91 60.66
CA ILE A 1050 12.78 28.45 60.63
C ILE A 1050 13.45 27.92 61.90
N LEU A 1051 12.69 27.20 62.72
CA LEU A 1051 13.14 26.62 63.98
C LEU A 1051 13.47 25.14 63.89
N TYR A 1052 12.93 24.42 62.90
CA TYR A 1052 13.11 22.98 62.74
C TYR A 1052 12.92 22.56 61.28
N ARG A 1053 13.69 21.55 60.84
CA ARG A 1053 13.61 20.95 59.49
C ARG A 1053 13.58 19.43 59.61
N THR A 1054 12.75 18.78 58.80
CA THR A 1054 12.73 17.32 58.67
C THR A 1054 12.24 16.93 57.27
N ILE A 1055 12.29 15.64 56.93
CA ILE A 1055 11.76 15.09 55.69
C ILE A 1055 10.63 14.12 56.03
N LEU A 1056 9.53 14.17 55.26
CA LEU A 1056 8.47 13.17 55.36
C LEU A 1056 8.97 11.81 54.88
N ASN A 1057 9.03 10.84 55.77
CA ASN A 1057 9.62 9.52 55.47
C ASN A 1057 8.57 8.42 55.32
N ASP A 1058 7.32 8.67 55.72
CA ASP A 1058 6.23 7.68 55.73
C ASP A 1058 4.85 8.38 55.72
N GLU A 1059 3.76 7.60 55.56
CA GLU A 1059 2.38 8.11 55.36
C GLU A 1059 1.91 8.90 56.57
N LYS A 1060 2.50 8.57 57.72
CA LYS A 1060 2.34 9.24 58.99
C LYS A 1060 3.72 9.48 59.60
N THR A 1061 4.18 10.72 59.59
CA THR A 1061 5.50 11.11 60.13
C THR A 1061 5.33 11.78 61.50
N GLU A 1062 6.02 11.27 62.53
CA GLU A 1062 6.11 11.91 63.85
C GLU A 1062 7.11 13.06 63.83
N ILE A 1063 6.74 14.19 64.43
CA ILE A 1063 7.58 15.36 64.61
C ILE A 1063 7.65 15.69 66.10
N ASP A 1064 8.87 15.84 66.61
CA ASP A 1064 9.16 16.19 67.99
C ASP A 1064 9.66 17.64 68.12
N ILE A 1065 8.81 18.50 68.69
CA ILE A 1065 9.08 19.88 69.06
C ILE A 1065 9.15 20.07 70.59
N SER A 1066 9.44 19.01 71.36
CA SER A 1066 9.51 19.07 72.84
C SER A 1066 10.53 20.09 73.35
N ASN A 1067 11.53 20.43 72.55
CA ASN A 1067 12.56 21.42 72.88
C ASN A 1067 12.19 22.89 72.55
N LEU A 1068 11.09 23.13 71.84
CA LEU A 1068 10.61 24.49 71.54
C LEU A 1068 9.75 25.05 72.70
N PRO A 1069 9.71 26.37 72.95
CA PRO A 1069 8.84 26.94 73.99
C PRO A 1069 7.33 26.71 73.70
N ALA A 1070 6.47 26.87 74.71
CA ALA A 1070 5.03 26.87 74.49
C ALA A 1070 4.65 28.03 73.54
N GLY A 1071 3.79 27.75 72.55
CA GLY A 1071 3.51 28.72 71.50
C GLY A 1071 2.85 28.14 70.25
N VAL A 1072 2.61 29.02 69.28
CA VAL A 1072 2.03 28.68 67.98
C VAL A 1072 3.13 28.63 66.93
N TYR A 1073 3.18 27.54 66.18
CA TYR A 1073 4.14 27.33 65.11
C TYR A 1073 3.43 27.04 63.79
N LEU A 1074 4.02 27.51 62.69
CA LEU A 1074 3.60 27.19 61.33
C LEU A 1074 4.44 26.03 60.80
N VAL A 1075 3.79 25.06 60.18
CA VAL A 1075 4.41 23.91 59.53
C VAL A 1075 4.20 24.07 58.04
N ILE A 1076 5.26 24.10 57.25
CA ILE A 1076 5.18 24.35 55.81
C ILE A 1076 5.88 23.22 55.06
N THR A 1077 5.25 22.74 53.99
CA THR A 1077 5.82 21.83 52.98
C THR A 1077 5.38 22.30 51.58
N LYS A 1078 5.82 21.63 50.50
CA LYS A 1078 5.51 22.02 49.11
C LYS A 1078 4.00 22.21 48.90
N GLY A 1079 3.57 23.46 48.85
CA GLY A 1079 2.18 23.86 48.58
C GLY A 1079 1.18 23.65 49.73
N LYS A 1080 1.61 23.26 50.94
CA LYS A 1080 0.73 23.01 52.10
C LYS A 1080 1.17 23.73 53.36
N ILE A 1081 0.21 24.12 54.20
CA ILE A 1081 0.45 24.73 55.51
C ILE A 1081 -0.25 23.95 56.61
N GLY A 1082 0.35 23.91 57.79
CA GLY A 1082 -0.27 23.45 59.01
C GLY A 1082 0.03 24.42 60.15
N LYS A 1083 -0.83 24.43 61.17
CA LYS A 1083 -0.58 25.18 62.41
C LYS A 1083 -0.52 24.18 63.54
N VAL A 1084 0.53 24.21 64.36
CA VAL A 1084 0.62 23.42 65.59
C VAL A 1084 0.69 24.33 66.80
N VAL A 1085 -0.13 24.05 67.81
CA VAL A 1085 -0.14 24.73 69.11
C VAL A 1085 0.55 23.82 70.11
N LYS A 1086 1.65 24.28 70.70
CA LYS A 1086 2.32 23.58 71.80
C LYS A 1086 1.90 24.21 73.13
N ASN A 1087 1.30 23.40 74.01
CA ASN A 1087 0.89 23.80 75.36
C ASN A 1087 2.08 23.90 76.32
#